data_AF-A0A3B1JXS5-F1
#
_entry.id   AF-A0A3B1JXS5-F1
#
_cell.length_a   1.000
_cell.length_b   1.000
_cell.length_c   1.000
_cell.angle_alpha   90.00
_cell.angle_beta   90.00
_cell.angle_gamma   90.00
#
_symmetry.space_group_name_H-M   'P 1'
#
loop_
_entity.id
_entity.type
_entity.pdbx_description
1 polymer ?
#
loop_
_entity_poly.entity_id
_entity_poly.type
_entity_poly.pdbx_seq_one_letter_code
_entity_poly.pdbx_strand_id
1 'polypeptide(L)'
;GVSGTKSPRRGESVATFKGNEFFSYDLSQTPIQSSTDEITLSFRTLQRNGLLLHTGKSADYVNLSLKSGAVCLVINLGSGAFEALVEPSDGKFNDNAWHAVRVSRNLRQVTISVDGLLTTTGYTQEDYTMLGSDDFFYVGGSPNTADLPGSPVSNNFMGCLKDVVYTNNEFKLELSHLAELRDPKVSLQGDLTFRCEDVAALDPVSFDTPAAYVTLPRWNGKKTGSVSFDFRTTEPNGLLIFSHGRVQGPRERRPRVDFFAMELLEGFLYLLMDMGSGSIKMKASTKKVNDGEWCHVDFQREGRKGSVSVNGRSMPFSTNEGSEVLDLDGDMYLGGLPEESEGLLLPPEVWTAPLRLGFVGCVRDLFVDGRSRDLRRLAELQSAVGVSSFCTRETHRRCSAEPCAHGGHCREGWNRHICDCSGTGFLGPNCETESTVLSYDGSMFLKVLMPRAQHTEAEDVSLRFMSQRAYGLLMATTSSESADTLRLELDGGRVKLTVNLGKGPETLYAGQKLNDNEWHSVKVVRRGKSLQLSVDNVTVEGQMSGAHTQLEFHHIETGIMTERRFISVMPSNFIGHLQGLNFNGLPYLDQCKNGDISYCELNARFGMRRIVADPVSFRSRPSYLALSTLQAYASMHLFFQFKTTSPDGLLLFNSGDGSDFIVVELVKGYIHYVFDLGNGPSLMKGNSDKPLNDNQWHNVVVSRDDSNVHTLKIDSRTVTQHSNGARNLDLKGELYVGGVGKSMYNSLPKLIASRDGYQGCLASVDLNGRLPDLIADALHKVGQVERGCDAGPGTTCTEDSCSNQGVCLQQWEGFTCDCTMTTYGGPLCYLFAKLGIMGRGAWRPVRRHRANKTARLRK
;
A
#
# COMPACT_ATOMS: atom_id res chain seq x y z
N GLY A 1 30.71 -64.70 62.78
CA GLY A 1 31.17 -63.68 61.82
C GLY A 1 29.97 -63.18 61.06
N VAL A 2 29.63 -61.90 61.21
CA VAL A 2 28.51 -61.27 60.51
C VAL A 2 29.09 -60.25 59.55
N SER A 3 28.84 -60.49 58.26
CA SER A 3 29.27 -59.71 57.11
C SER A 3 28.57 -58.34 57.09
N GLY A 4 29.37 -57.27 57.15
CA GLY A 4 28.92 -55.91 56.87
C GLY A 4 28.71 -55.71 55.37
N THR A 5 27.46 -55.50 54.97
CA THR A 5 27.05 -55.06 53.65
C THR A 5 27.54 -53.63 53.39
N LYS A 6 28.36 -53.46 52.34
CA LYS A 6 28.71 -52.15 51.78
C LYS A 6 27.44 -51.49 51.21
N SER A 7 27.14 -50.26 51.61
CA SER A 7 26.17 -49.40 50.93
C SER A 7 26.67 -49.07 49.51
N PRO A 8 25.79 -49.03 48.49
CA PRO A 8 26.18 -48.60 47.16
C PRO A 8 26.45 -47.10 47.16
N ARG A 9 27.49 -46.65 46.44
CA ARG A 9 27.71 -45.22 46.15
C ARG A 9 26.46 -44.70 45.40
N ARG A 10 25.74 -43.75 46.01
CA ARG A 10 24.60 -43.02 45.41
C ARG A 10 25.08 -42.34 44.11
N GLY A 11 24.42 -42.61 42.98
CA GLY A 11 24.64 -41.87 41.74
C GLY A 11 24.03 -40.46 41.82
N GLU A 12 24.57 -39.52 41.05
CA GLU A 12 24.02 -38.17 40.92
C GLU A 12 22.69 -38.22 40.15
N SER A 13 21.60 -37.68 40.72
CA SER A 13 20.29 -37.64 40.05
C SER A 13 20.21 -36.43 39.13
N VAL A 14 20.25 -36.66 37.82
CA VAL A 14 20.27 -35.64 36.77
C VAL A 14 19.15 -35.85 35.75
N ALA A 15 18.54 -34.76 35.29
CA ALA A 15 17.50 -34.79 34.26
C ALA A 15 17.77 -33.76 33.16
N THR A 16 17.38 -34.10 31.92
CA THR A 16 17.45 -33.20 30.76
C THR A 16 16.08 -32.61 30.44
N PHE A 17 16.05 -31.31 30.19
CA PHE A 17 14.89 -30.51 29.84
C PHE A 17 15.11 -29.93 28.44
N LYS A 18 14.13 -30.03 27.55
CA LYS A 18 14.16 -29.55 26.15
C LYS A 18 13.17 -28.39 25.94
N GLY A 19 12.66 -27.81 27.03
CA GLY A 19 11.78 -26.64 27.05
C GLY A 19 10.28 -26.97 27.03
N ASN A 20 9.91 -28.24 26.90
CA ASN A 20 8.53 -28.70 26.99
C ASN A 20 8.28 -29.64 28.18
N GLU A 21 9.35 -30.07 28.85
CA GLU A 21 9.36 -30.95 29.99
C GLU A 21 9.51 -30.14 31.28
N PHE A 22 8.84 -30.59 32.33
CA PHE A 22 9.06 -30.15 33.70
C PHE A 22 8.52 -31.21 34.65
N PHE A 23 8.78 -31.05 35.95
CA PHE A 23 8.09 -31.84 36.94
C PHE A 23 7.60 -30.98 38.10
N SER A 24 6.55 -31.45 38.77
CA SER A 24 5.99 -30.80 39.94
C SER A 24 5.87 -31.78 41.10
N TYR A 25 6.18 -31.32 42.31
CA TYR A 25 5.94 -32.05 43.55
C TYR A 25 4.74 -31.44 44.28
N ASP A 26 3.78 -32.29 44.67
CA ASP A 26 2.56 -31.89 45.38
C ASP A 26 2.83 -31.62 46.87
N LEU A 27 2.64 -30.38 47.29
CA LEU A 27 2.82 -29.91 48.67
C LEU A 27 1.52 -29.89 49.48
N SER A 28 0.37 -30.21 48.89
CA SER A 28 -0.94 -30.11 49.56
C SER A 28 -1.05 -30.96 50.83
N GLN A 29 -0.36 -32.11 50.85
CA GLN A 29 -0.35 -33.00 52.02
C GLN A 29 0.71 -32.64 53.06
N THR A 30 1.81 -32.00 52.63
CA THR A 30 2.94 -31.61 53.48
C THR A 30 3.40 -30.21 53.07
N PRO A 31 2.64 -29.16 53.47
CA PRO A 31 2.96 -27.80 53.09
C PRO A 31 4.32 -27.36 53.62
N ILE A 32 5.01 -26.52 52.85
CA ILE A 32 6.20 -25.82 53.33
C ILE A 32 5.75 -24.72 54.29
N GLN A 33 6.24 -24.80 55.53
CA GLN A 33 6.19 -23.73 56.52
C GLN A 33 7.59 -23.57 57.09
N SER A 34 8.33 -22.59 56.56
CA SER A 34 9.77 -22.50 56.85
C SER A 34 10.16 -21.10 57.30
N SER A 35 10.89 -21.02 58.41
CA SER A 35 11.61 -19.79 58.83
C SER A 35 13.09 -19.83 58.42
N THR A 36 13.61 -21.01 58.10
CA THR A 36 14.97 -21.22 57.62
C THR A 36 14.99 -22.36 56.59
N ASP A 37 15.49 -22.08 55.40
CA ASP A 37 15.59 -23.06 54.33
C ASP A 37 16.86 -22.91 53.49
N GLU A 38 17.20 -24.00 52.82
CA GLU A 38 18.31 -24.12 51.91
C GLU A 38 17.86 -24.79 50.61
N ILE A 39 18.24 -24.19 49.48
CA ILE A 39 18.03 -24.73 48.14
C ILE A 39 19.40 -24.96 47.51
N THR A 40 19.62 -26.15 46.99
CA THR A 40 20.82 -26.48 46.21
C THR A 40 20.41 -27.10 44.89
N LEU A 41 21.10 -26.75 43.81
CA LEU A 41 21.02 -27.40 42.50
C LEU A 41 22.29 -27.14 41.72
N SER A 42 22.52 -27.90 40.66
CA SER A 42 23.43 -27.50 39.59
C SER A 42 22.71 -27.48 38.24
N PHE A 43 23.07 -26.54 37.38
CA PHE A 43 22.49 -26.43 36.04
C PHE A 43 23.57 -26.40 34.97
N ARG A 44 23.21 -26.83 33.76
CA ARG A 44 24.03 -26.75 32.54
C ARG A 44 23.13 -26.36 31.37
N THR A 45 23.42 -25.25 30.70
CA THR A 45 22.59 -24.75 29.59
C THR A 45 23.33 -23.85 28.61
N LEU A 46 22.78 -23.73 27.39
CA LEU A 46 23.12 -22.70 26.40
C LEU A 46 22.11 -21.54 26.39
N GLN A 47 20.94 -21.71 27.01
CA GLN A 47 19.86 -20.74 26.98
C GLN A 47 20.09 -19.60 27.97
N ARG A 48 19.74 -18.38 27.54
CA ARG A 48 19.90 -17.16 28.34
C ARG A 48 18.78 -16.99 29.38
N ASN A 49 17.61 -17.55 29.09
CA ASN A 49 16.41 -17.43 29.90
C ASN A 49 15.84 -18.83 30.16
N GLY A 50 15.36 -19.06 31.39
CA GLY A 50 14.69 -20.31 31.72
C GLY A 50 14.41 -20.46 33.22
N LEU A 51 13.24 -21.00 33.57
CA LEU A 51 12.87 -21.29 34.94
C LEU A 51 13.62 -22.50 35.50
N LEU A 52 14.44 -22.32 36.53
CA LEU A 52 15.12 -23.44 37.20
C LEU A 52 14.17 -24.12 38.19
N LEU A 53 13.55 -23.34 39.07
CA LEU A 53 12.51 -23.81 39.97
C LEU A 53 11.59 -22.70 40.47
N HIS A 54 10.41 -23.08 40.93
CA HIS A 54 9.46 -22.20 41.59
C HIS A 54 8.56 -22.95 42.57
N THR A 55 8.26 -22.33 43.70
CA THR A 55 7.21 -22.79 44.62
C THR A 55 6.52 -21.58 45.23
N GLY A 56 5.22 -21.70 45.47
CA GLY A 56 4.43 -20.64 46.10
C GLY A 56 3.26 -20.16 45.26
N LYS A 57 2.41 -19.35 45.89
CA LYS A 57 1.23 -18.74 45.29
C LYS A 57 0.96 -17.38 45.92
N SER A 58 0.39 -16.46 45.16
CA SER A 58 0.06 -15.12 45.64
C SER A 58 1.29 -14.33 46.13
N ALA A 59 1.43 -14.08 47.44
CA ALA A 59 2.47 -13.23 48.01
C ALA A 59 3.64 -14.02 48.64
N ASP A 60 3.51 -15.34 48.78
CA ASP A 60 4.54 -16.21 49.35
C ASP A 60 5.10 -17.09 48.24
N TYR A 61 6.35 -16.86 47.86
CA TYR A 61 7.00 -17.62 46.79
C TYR A 61 8.51 -17.54 46.81
N VAL A 62 9.12 -18.54 46.17
CA VAL A 62 10.53 -18.55 45.78
C VAL A 62 10.58 -18.84 44.28
N ASN A 63 11.26 -17.99 43.53
CA ASN A 63 11.53 -18.18 42.10
C ASN A 63 13.05 -18.13 41.88
N LEU A 64 13.58 -19.14 41.21
CA LEU A 64 14.98 -19.17 40.77
C LEU A 64 15.01 -19.45 39.27
N SER A 65 15.62 -18.54 38.52
CA SER A 65 15.62 -18.57 37.05
C SER A 65 16.94 -18.05 36.48
N LEU A 66 17.20 -18.37 35.22
CA LEU A 66 18.17 -17.65 34.41
C LEU A 66 17.47 -16.48 33.70
N LYS A 67 18.04 -15.29 33.78
CA LYS A 67 17.57 -14.05 33.14
C LYS A 67 18.74 -13.39 32.44
N SER A 68 18.69 -13.29 31.11
CA SER A 68 19.76 -12.71 30.28
C SER A 68 21.15 -13.32 30.52
N GLY A 69 21.22 -14.61 30.90
CA GLY A 69 22.47 -15.32 31.20
C GLY A 69 22.99 -15.14 32.63
N ALA A 70 22.24 -14.44 33.50
CA ALA A 70 22.52 -14.25 34.92
C ALA A 70 21.55 -15.09 35.78
N VAL A 71 21.97 -15.49 36.98
CA VAL A 71 21.10 -16.24 37.91
C VAL A 71 20.27 -15.23 38.71
N CYS A 72 18.95 -15.30 38.57
CA CYS A 72 18.00 -14.42 39.22
C CYS A 72 17.20 -15.17 40.29
N LEU A 73 17.21 -14.64 41.51
CA LEU A 73 16.45 -15.14 42.65
C LEU A 73 15.44 -14.09 43.09
N VAL A 74 14.18 -14.48 43.21
CA VAL A 74 13.11 -13.66 43.79
C VAL A 74 12.44 -14.43 44.92
N ILE A 75 12.45 -13.85 46.12
CA ILE A 75 11.79 -14.43 47.31
C ILE A 75 10.83 -13.41 47.88
N ASN A 76 9.57 -13.79 48.08
CA ASN A 76 8.60 -13.02 48.83
C ASN A 76 8.01 -13.88 49.95
N LEU A 77 7.89 -13.28 51.14
CA LEU A 77 7.37 -13.91 52.37
C LEU A 77 6.04 -13.25 52.80
N GLY A 78 5.33 -12.61 51.86
CA GLY A 78 4.01 -12.03 52.08
C GLY A 78 3.98 -10.51 52.14
N SER A 79 5.12 -9.86 52.34
CA SER A 79 5.21 -8.43 52.63
C SER A 79 6.23 -7.66 51.78
N GLY A 80 6.69 -8.24 50.68
CA GLY A 80 7.52 -7.59 49.68
C GLY A 80 8.77 -8.40 49.33
N ALA A 81 9.08 -8.43 48.03
CA ALA A 81 10.09 -9.32 47.48
C ALA A 81 11.53 -8.82 47.70
N PHE A 82 12.43 -9.77 47.95
CA PHE A 82 13.86 -9.65 47.72
C PHE A 82 14.19 -10.15 46.32
N GLU A 83 14.87 -9.33 45.51
CA GLU A 83 15.38 -9.71 44.20
C GLU A 83 16.91 -9.63 44.20
N ALA A 84 17.56 -10.70 43.75
CA ALA A 84 19.00 -10.75 43.53
C ALA A 84 19.29 -11.22 42.11
N LEU A 85 20.22 -10.53 41.44
CA LEU A 85 20.75 -10.90 40.13
C LEU A 85 22.25 -11.15 40.29
N VAL A 86 22.68 -12.40 40.13
CA VAL A 86 24.09 -12.79 40.20
C VAL A 86 24.60 -12.89 38.76
N GLU A 87 25.57 -12.05 38.43
CA GLU A 87 26.26 -12.04 37.15
C GLU A 87 27.68 -12.61 37.32
N PRO A 88 28.21 -13.35 36.35
CA PRO A 88 29.60 -13.78 36.39
C PRO A 88 30.55 -12.59 36.17
N SER A 89 31.68 -12.61 36.86
CA SER A 89 32.72 -11.57 36.74
C SER A 89 33.45 -11.58 35.39
N ASP A 90 33.50 -12.75 34.74
CA ASP A 90 33.98 -12.94 33.37
C ASP A 90 33.17 -14.08 32.71
N GLY A 91 32.77 -13.93 31.44
CA GLY A 91 31.94 -14.91 30.72
C GLY A 91 30.43 -14.80 30.95
N LYS A 92 29.70 -15.94 30.82
CA LYS A 92 28.24 -16.07 31.02
C LYS A 92 27.92 -17.45 31.59
N PHE A 93 26.86 -17.58 32.39
CA PHE A 93 26.44 -18.89 32.93
C PHE A 93 25.76 -19.83 31.92
N ASN A 94 25.46 -19.33 30.72
CA ASN A 94 24.89 -20.11 29.64
C ASN A 94 25.98 -20.59 28.66
N ASP A 95 27.11 -21.07 29.20
CA ASP A 95 28.30 -21.55 28.49
C ASP A 95 28.31 -23.08 28.27
N ASN A 96 27.21 -23.75 28.63
CA ASN A 96 27.08 -25.21 28.64
C ASN A 96 28.04 -25.94 29.60
N ALA A 97 28.53 -25.27 30.63
CA ALA A 97 29.22 -25.87 31.77
C ALA A 97 28.26 -26.10 32.94
N TRP A 98 28.72 -26.87 33.94
CA TRP A 98 27.96 -27.07 35.18
C TRP A 98 28.23 -25.92 36.14
N HIS A 99 27.16 -25.26 36.58
CA HIS A 99 27.20 -24.23 37.62
C HIS A 99 26.39 -24.68 38.83
N ALA A 100 26.97 -24.53 40.03
CA ALA A 100 26.31 -24.90 41.28
C ALA A 100 25.67 -23.67 41.92
N VAL A 101 24.38 -23.76 42.23
CA VAL A 101 23.62 -22.70 42.91
C VAL A 101 23.25 -23.18 44.30
N ARG A 102 23.55 -22.34 45.29
CA ARG A 102 23.14 -22.54 46.68
C ARG A 102 22.48 -21.28 47.20
N VAL A 103 21.24 -21.40 47.64
CA VAL A 103 20.48 -20.35 48.32
C VAL A 103 20.27 -20.78 49.76
N SER A 104 20.63 -19.93 50.70
CA SER A 104 20.38 -20.13 52.12
C SER A 104 19.60 -18.96 52.68
N ARG A 105 18.50 -19.22 53.36
CA ARG A 105 17.70 -18.20 54.04
C ARG A 105 17.62 -18.49 55.51
N ASN A 106 17.88 -17.47 56.32
CA ASN A 106 17.64 -17.48 57.76
C ASN A 106 16.75 -16.29 58.13
N LEU A 107 15.51 -16.57 58.51
CA LEU A 107 14.46 -15.57 58.69
C LEU A 107 14.30 -14.73 57.40
N ARG A 108 14.68 -13.46 57.46
CA ARG A 108 14.64 -12.52 56.34
C ARG A 108 15.95 -12.45 55.57
N GLN A 109 17.06 -12.91 56.15
CA GLN A 109 18.37 -12.82 55.52
C GLN A 109 18.49 -13.91 54.47
N VAL A 110 18.69 -13.51 53.21
CA VAL A 110 18.85 -14.40 52.06
C VAL A 110 20.27 -14.26 51.55
N THR A 111 20.93 -15.39 51.32
CA THR A 111 22.23 -15.44 50.63
C THR A 111 22.12 -16.39 49.44
N ILE A 112 22.43 -15.90 48.26
CA ILE A 112 22.62 -16.71 47.05
C ILE A 112 24.10 -16.79 46.73
N SER A 113 24.55 -17.98 46.33
CA SER A 113 25.90 -18.24 45.86
C SER A 113 25.88 -19.04 44.57
N VAL A 114 26.69 -18.64 43.59
CA VAL A 114 26.93 -19.38 42.36
C VAL A 114 28.40 -19.79 42.31
N ASP A 115 28.65 -21.06 42.06
CA ASP A 115 29.97 -21.74 42.05
C ASP A 115 30.78 -21.57 43.34
N GLY A 116 30.12 -21.18 44.43
CA GLY A 116 30.75 -20.89 45.73
C GLY A 116 31.63 -19.64 45.76
N LEU A 117 31.74 -18.90 44.65
CA LEU A 117 32.60 -17.72 44.51
C LEU A 117 31.79 -16.42 44.46
N LEU A 118 30.64 -16.46 43.78
CA LEU A 118 29.82 -15.28 43.52
C LEU A 118 28.67 -15.27 44.52
N THR A 119 28.80 -14.47 45.58
CA THR A 119 27.82 -14.41 46.68
C THR A 119 27.11 -13.07 46.74
N THR A 120 25.79 -13.08 46.87
CA THR A 120 24.97 -11.89 47.14
C THR A 120 24.10 -12.15 48.36
N THR A 121 24.12 -11.22 49.32
CA THR A 121 23.30 -11.29 50.54
C THR A 121 22.40 -10.08 50.62
N GLY A 122 21.15 -10.29 51.04
CA GLY A 122 20.20 -9.22 51.31
C GLY A 122 19.07 -9.67 52.22
N TYR A 123 18.02 -8.86 52.29
CA TYR A 123 16.89 -9.08 53.19
C TYR A 123 15.56 -8.92 52.45
N THR A 124 14.58 -9.76 52.80
CA THR A 124 13.18 -9.57 52.37
C THR A 124 12.56 -8.35 53.06
N GLN A 125 11.56 -7.74 52.44
CA GLN A 125 10.95 -6.50 52.92
C GLN A 125 9.97 -6.75 54.06
N GLU A 126 9.81 -5.75 54.95
CA GLU A 126 8.90 -5.78 56.11
C GLU A 126 9.12 -6.99 57.05
N ASP A 127 8.17 -7.31 57.94
CA ASP A 127 8.46 -8.14 59.12
C ASP A 127 8.17 -9.64 58.98
N TYR A 128 7.67 -10.10 57.83
CA TYR A 128 7.34 -11.52 57.65
C TYR A 128 8.61 -12.36 57.49
N THR A 129 8.63 -13.51 58.17
CA THR A 129 9.80 -14.41 58.25
C THR A 129 9.52 -15.83 57.77
N MET A 130 8.25 -16.18 57.57
CA MET A 130 7.84 -17.53 57.19
C MET A 130 7.51 -17.62 55.70
N LEU A 131 8.05 -18.62 55.02
CA LEU A 131 7.64 -19.02 53.68
C LEU A 131 6.53 -20.07 53.80
N GLY A 132 5.35 -19.75 53.26
CA GLY A 132 4.22 -20.66 53.15
C GLY A 132 4.01 -21.14 51.72
N SER A 133 3.98 -22.46 51.48
CA SER A 133 3.61 -23.01 50.17
C SER A 133 2.93 -24.37 50.31
N ASP A 134 1.67 -24.46 49.88
CA ASP A 134 0.80 -25.64 49.98
C ASP A 134 0.31 -26.16 48.60
N ASP A 135 0.83 -25.60 47.51
CA ASP A 135 0.42 -25.92 46.13
C ASP A 135 1.43 -26.88 45.48
N PHE A 136 2.25 -26.40 44.54
CA PHE A 136 3.23 -27.21 43.82
C PHE A 136 4.64 -26.63 43.88
N PHE A 137 5.62 -27.52 43.92
CA PHE A 137 7.02 -27.21 43.68
C PHE A 137 7.39 -27.58 42.24
N TYR A 138 7.56 -26.60 41.37
CA TYR A 138 7.92 -26.77 39.96
C TYR A 138 9.44 -26.75 39.75
N VAL A 139 9.94 -27.64 38.89
CA VAL A 139 11.36 -27.72 38.50
C VAL A 139 11.49 -27.83 36.99
N GLY A 140 12.36 -26.99 36.42
CA GLY A 140 12.67 -26.92 34.99
C GLY A 140 11.62 -26.23 34.11
N GLY A 141 10.43 -25.92 34.63
CA GLY A 141 9.37 -25.25 33.88
C GLY A 141 8.03 -25.35 34.59
N SER A 142 6.99 -24.84 33.95
CA SER A 142 5.61 -24.94 34.43
C SER A 142 4.62 -24.98 33.26
N PRO A 143 3.31 -25.16 33.52
CA PRO A 143 2.30 -25.05 32.46
C PRO A 143 2.32 -23.70 31.73
N ASN A 144 2.57 -22.61 32.45
CA ASN A 144 2.82 -21.27 31.93
C ASN A 144 3.69 -20.49 32.94
N THR A 145 4.97 -20.33 32.63
CA THR A 145 5.96 -19.74 33.55
C THR A 145 5.70 -18.26 33.82
N ALA A 146 5.05 -17.55 32.89
CA ALA A 146 4.69 -16.14 33.07
C ALA A 146 3.60 -15.93 34.14
N ASP A 147 2.81 -16.95 34.46
CA ASP A 147 1.74 -16.86 35.47
C ASP A 147 2.27 -17.03 36.91
N LEU A 148 3.54 -17.42 37.04
CA LEU A 148 4.15 -17.66 38.35
C LEU A 148 4.52 -16.33 39.02
N PRO A 149 4.09 -16.09 40.26
CA PRO A 149 4.35 -14.83 40.94
C PRO A 149 5.85 -14.59 41.12
N GLY A 150 6.28 -13.37 40.79
CA GLY A 150 7.68 -12.96 40.85
C GLY A 150 8.60 -13.62 39.82
N SER A 151 8.06 -14.32 38.81
CA SER A 151 8.89 -14.85 37.72
C SER A 151 9.37 -13.71 36.80
N PRO A 152 10.68 -13.51 36.64
CA PRO A 152 11.22 -12.47 35.75
C PRO A 152 11.35 -12.92 34.29
N VAL A 153 11.02 -14.19 34.01
CA VAL A 153 11.08 -14.81 32.69
C VAL A 153 9.80 -15.56 32.39
N SER A 154 9.52 -15.77 31.12
CA SER A 154 8.37 -16.55 30.63
C SER A 154 8.76 -17.95 30.13
N ASN A 155 10.05 -18.27 30.03
CA ASN A 155 10.57 -19.48 29.38
C ASN A 155 10.70 -20.67 30.35
N ASN A 156 10.35 -21.87 29.88
CA ASN A 156 10.80 -23.11 30.52
C ASN A 156 12.30 -23.33 30.25
N PHE A 157 12.94 -24.12 31.11
CA PHE A 157 14.36 -24.41 31.01
C PHE A 157 14.68 -25.39 29.88
N MET A 158 15.80 -25.14 29.19
CA MET A 158 16.42 -26.09 28.28
C MET A 158 17.84 -26.35 28.74
N GLY A 159 18.19 -27.60 29.05
CA GLY A 159 19.48 -27.96 29.61
C GLY A 159 19.38 -29.12 30.58
N CYS A 160 20.40 -29.30 31.42
CA CYS A 160 20.40 -30.32 32.47
C CYS A 160 20.28 -29.67 33.85
N LEU A 161 19.46 -30.26 34.73
CA LEU A 161 19.45 -29.95 36.17
C LEU A 161 19.83 -31.21 36.95
N LYS A 162 20.69 -31.07 37.95
CA LYS A 162 21.02 -32.15 38.88
C LYS A 162 20.99 -31.69 40.33
N ASP A 163 20.79 -32.65 41.21
CA ASP A 163 20.83 -32.47 42.66
C ASP A 163 19.96 -31.31 43.15
N VAL A 164 18.74 -31.19 42.60
CA VAL A 164 17.76 -30.20 43.05
C VAL A 164 17.22 -30.67 44.40
N VAL A 165 17.59 -29.95 45.46
CA VAL A 165 17.24 -30.26 46.85
C VAL A 165 16.72 -29.03 47.55
N TYR A 166 15.57 -29.17 48.21
CA TYR A 166 15.03 -28.21 49.17
C TYR A 166 15.14 -28.80 50.58
N THR A 167 15.71 -28.06 51.52
CA THR A 167 15.85 -28.47 52.92
C THR A 167 15.32 -27.38 53.83
N ASN A 168 14.50 -27.74 54.80
CA ASN A 168 14.13 -26.87 55.93
C ASN A 168 14.37 -27.62 57.25
N ASN A 169 13.90 -27.06 58.36
CA ASN A 169 14.08 -27.67 59.69
C ASN A 169 13.25 -28.95 59.90
N GLU A 170 12.20 -29.17 59.12
CA GLU A 170 11.25 -30.26 59.31
C GLU A 170 11.55 -31.44 58.38
N PHE A 171 11.95 -31.18 57.15
CA PHE A 171 12.15 -32.20 56.13
C PHE A 171 13.17 -31.78 55.05
N LYS A 172 13.63 -32.80 54.32
CA LYS A 172 14.53 -32.68 53.17
C LYS A 172 13.87 -33.29 51.94
N LEU A 173 13.63 -32.49 50.90
CA LEU A 173 13.10 -32.94 49.61
C LEU A 173 14.24 -33.03 48.60
N GLU A 174 14.66 -34.25 48.28
CA GLU A 174 15.60 -34.54 47.19
C GLU A 174 14.82 -34.63 45.86
N LEU A 175 14.32 -33.49 45.37
CA LEU A 175 13.37 -33.39 44.25
C LEU A 175 13.84 -34.11 42.98
N SER A 176 15.12 -33.97 42.59
CA SER A 176 15.67 -34.70 41.43
C SER A 176 15.60 -36.22 41.61
N HIS A 177 15.88 -36.71 42.82
CA HIS A 177 15.87 -38.14 43.12
C HIS A 177 14.44 -38.69 43.21
N LEU A 178 13.52 -37.94 43.81
CA LEU A 178 12.10 -38.30 43.88
C LEU A 178 11.46 -38.37 42.48
N ALA A 179 11.85 -37.46 41.58
CA ALA A 179 11.42 -37.50 40.19
C ALA A 179 11.96 -38.73 39.44
N GLU A 180 13.24 -39.07 39.63
CA GLU A 180 13.87 -40.26 39.03
C GLU A 180 13.20 -41.56 39.49
N LEU A 181 12.82 -41.64 40.77
CA LEU A 181 12.08 -42.76 41.36
C LEU A 181 10.58 -42.77 41.02
N ARG A 182 10.07 -41.71 40.37
CA ARG A 182 8.64 -41.51 40.08
C ARG A 182 7.78 -41.63 41.34
N ASP A 183 8.18 -40.91 42.38
CA ASP A 183 7.42 -40.83 43.64
C ASP A 183 5.95 -40.47 43.37
N PRO A 184 4.96 -41.06 44.07
CA PRO A 184 3.55 -40.77 43.85
C PRO A 184 3.14 -39.29 43.99
N LYS A 185 3.93 -38.48 44.70
CA LYS A 185 3.72 -37.03 44.84
C LYS A 185 4.34 -36.21 43.71
N VAL A 186 5.11 -36.84 42.81
CA VAL A 186 5.73 -36.19 41.65
C VAL A 186 4.91 -36.44 40.39
N SER A 187 4.55 -35.36 39.71
CA SER A 187 4.00 -35.39 38.35
C SER A 187 5.08 -34.99 37.35
N LEU A 188 5.37 -35.87 36.39
CA LEU A 188 6.25 -35.58 35.26
C LEU A 188 5.42 -35.11 34.06
N GLN A 189 5.85 -34.02 33.42
CA GLN A 189 5.25 -33.50 32.19
C GLN A 189 6.27 -33.56 31.06
N GLY A 190 5.83 -34.05 29.89
CA GLY A 190 6.69 -34.29 28.73
C GLY A 190 7.55 -35.56 28.86
N ASP A 191 8.50 -35.72 27.94
CA ASP A 191 9.39 -36.89 27.86
C ASP A 191 10.72 -36.64 28.59
N LEU A 192 10.62 -36.52 29.92
CA LEU A 192 11.77 -36.20 30.76
C LEU A 192 12.74 -37.38 30.85
N THR A 193 14.00 -37.15 30.47
CA THR A 193 15.06 -38.17 30.49
C THR A 193 15.99 -37.97 31.70
N PHE A 194 16.16 -39.01 32.53
CA PHE A 194 17.01 -39.00 33.74
C PHE A 194 18.47 -39.35 33.44
N ARG A 195 19.07 -38.53 32.59
CA ARG A 195 20.51 -38.46 32.26
C ARG A 195 20.75 -37.09 31.65
N CYS A 196 21.98 -36.57 31.69
CA CYS A 196 22.31 -35.34 30.97
C CYS A 196 22.65 -35.67 29.51
N GLU A 197 21.75 -35.31 28.59
CA GLU A 197 21.96 -35.34 27.15
C GLU A 197 22.38 -33.92 26.69
N ASP A 198 23.17 -33.81 25.63
CA ASP A 198 23.47 -32.50 25.07
C ASP A 198 22.21 -31.91 24.42
N VAL A 199 21.72 -30.80 24.97
CA VAL A 199 20.58 -30.06 24.44
C VAL A 199 21.11 -29.03 23.45
N ALA A 200 20.88 -29.28 22.16
CA ALA A 200 21.24 -28.33 21.12
C ALA A 200 20.52 -26.99 21.34
N ALA A 201 21.22 -25.88 21.10
CA ALA A 201 20.55 -24.60 20.92
C ALA A 201 19.57 -24.73 19.74
N LEU A 202 18.40 -24.09 19.85
CA LEU A 202 17.45 -24.09 18.73
C LEU A 202 18.07 -23.30 17.57
N ASP A 203 18.25 -23.98 16.44
CA ASP A 203 18.84 -23.36 15.27
C ASP A 203 17.97 -22.18 14.80
N PRO A 204 18.58 -21.03 14.49
CA PRO A 204 17.86 -19.90 13.94
C PRO A 204 17.37 -20.21 12.51
N VAL A 205 16.23 -19.63 12.15
CA VAL A 205 15.74 -19.59 10.77
C VAL A 205 15.91 -18.19 10.18
N SER A 206 16.08 -18.09 8.87
CA SER A 206 16.08 -16.83 8.12
C SER A 206 14.89 -16.79 7.17
N PHE A 207 14.15 -15.68 7.19
CA PHE A 207 13.12 -15.34 6.23
C PHE A 207 13.77 -14.49 5.14
N ASP A 208 13.85 -15.03 3.93
CA ASP A 208 14.65 -14.46 2.84
C ASP A 208 13.82 -13.59 1.89
N THR A 209 12.48 -13.68 1.97
CA THR A 209 11.55 -12.86 1.18
C THR A 209 10.36 -12.39 2.02
N PRO A 210 9.72 -11.26 1.69
CA PRO A 210 8.54 -10.76 2.43
C PRO A 210 7.31 -11.68 2.36
N ALA A 211 7.26 -12.61 1.40
CA ALA A 211 6.17 -13.59 1.29
C ALA A 211 6.43 -14.84 2.16
N ALA A 212 7.64 -15.02 2.69
CA ALA A 212 8.00 -16.17 3.48
C ALA A 212 7.28 -16.15 4.85
N TYR A 213 6.70 -17.28 5.25
CA TYR A 213 6.05 -17.43 6.54
C TYR A 213 6.18 -18.85 7.07
N VAL A 214 6.00 -19.01 8.37
CA VAL A 214 5.84 -20.30 9.05
C VAL A 214 4.55 -20.27 9.86
N THR A 215 3.72 -21.29 9.72
CA THR A 215 2.52 -21.46 10.54
C THR A 215 2.89 -22.12 11.87
N LEU A 216 2.52 -21.48 12.97
CA LEU A 216 2.74 -21.93 14.33
C LEU A 216 1.49 -22.64 14.88
N PRO A 217 1.66 -23.56 15.86
CA PRO A 217 0.52 -24.12 16.58
C PRO A 217 -0.34 -23.04 17.23
N ARG A 218 -1.65 -23.28 17.32
CA ARG A 218 -2.60 -22.34 17.92
C ARG A 218 -2.20 -21.92 19.34
N TRP A 219 -2.32 -20.63 19.60
CA TRP A 219 -2.06 -20.06 20.92
C TRP A 219 -3.33 -20.11 21.77
N ASN A 220 -3.32 -20.96 22.80
CA ASN A 220 -4.49 -21.20 23.66
C ASN A 220 -4.59 -20.23 24.86
N GLY A 221 -3.71 -19.22 24.92
CA GLY A 221 -3.65 -18.24 26.00
C GLY A 221 -4.88 -17.34 26.04
N LYS A 222 -5.90 -17.72 26.83
CA LYS A 222 -7.17 -16.99 26.90
C LYS A 222 -7.09 -15.75 27.75
N LYS A 223 -6.80 -15.87 29.05
CA LYS A 223 -6.71 -14.74 29.99
C LYS A 223 -5.26 -14.30 30.21
N THR A 224 -4.38 -15.28 30.38
CA THR A 224 -2.94 -15.07 30.45
C THR A 224 -2.28 -15.58 29.18
N GLY A 225 -1.09 -15.08 28.89
CA GLY A 225 -0.29 -15.61 27.81
C GLY A 225 1.06 -14.92 27.70
N SER A 226 2.03 -15.64 27.14
CA SER A 226 3.37 -15.11 26.90
C SER A 226 3.94 -15.56 25.57
N VAL A 227 4.72 -14.68 24.94
CA VAL A 227 5.45 -14.96 23.70
C VAL A 227 6.81 -14.31 23.80
N SER A 228 7.89 -15.09 23.69
CA SER A 228 9.25 -14.56 23.64
C SER A 228 10.04 -15.13 22.46
N PHE A 229 10.87 -14.31 21.86
CA PHE A 229 11.71 -14.68 20.72
C PHE A 229 12.86 -13.69 20.54
N ASP A 230 13.91 -14.13 19.86
CA ASP A 230 14.98 -13.28 19.35
C ASP A 230 14.76 -13.05 17.85
N PHE A 231 14.90 -11.80 17.40
CA PHE A 231 14.96 -11.49 15.97
C PHE A 231 16.16 -10.60 15.63
N ARG A 232 16.56 -10.59 14.35
CA ARG A 232 17.51 -9.59 13.83
C ARG A 232 17.23 -9.28 12.37
N THR A 233 17.34 -8.02 11.99
CA THR A 233 17.18 -7.55 10.61
C THR A 233 17.81 -6.17 10.42
N THR A 234 18.03 -5.77 9.17
CA THR A 234 18.29 -4.39 8.76
C THR A 234 17.06 -3.73 8.11
N GLU A 235 16.02 -4.50 7.80
CA GLU A 235 14.82 -3.99 7.15
C GLU A 235 13.95 -3.18 8.14
N PRO A 236 13.46 -2.00 7.73
CA PRO A 236 12.74 -1.11 8.63
C PRO A 236 11.28 -1.54 8.88
N ASN A 237 10.71 -2.33 7.97
CA ASN A 237 9.30 -2.73 8.04
C ASN A 237 9.18 -4.25 7.91
N GLY A 238 8.23 -4.85 8.62
CA GLY A 238 7.99 -6.29 8.51
C GLY A 238 7.01 -6.79 9.55
N LEU A 239 6.03 -7.60 9.14
CA LEU A 239 5.14 -8.32 10.02
C LEU A 239 5.88 -9.49 10.68
N LEU A 240 6.10 -9.42 11.99
CA LEU A 240 6.80 -10.48 12.73
C LEU A 240 5.85 -11.62 13.06
N ILE A 241 4.79 -11.33 13.81
CA ILE A 241 3.81 -12.32 14.28
C ILE A 241 2.41 -11.79 14.01
N PHE A 242 1.52 -12.65 13.55
CA PHE A 242 0.08 -12.35 13.42
C PHE A 242 -0.78 -13.56 13.78
N SER A 243 -1.84 -13.33 14.54
CA SER A 243 -2.86 -14.33 14.85
C SER A 243 -4.21 -13.64 14.96
N HIS A 244 -5.28 -14.32 14.56
CA HIS A 244 -6.64 -13.78 14.64
C HIS A 244 -7.63 -14.79 15.22
N GLY A 245 -8.73 -14.28 15.76
CA GLY A 245 -9.86 -15.00 16.28
C GLY A 245 -10.91 -15.32 15.23
N ARG A 246 -12.00 -15.93 15.69
CA ARG A 246 -13.21 -16.07 14.86
C ARG A 246 -13.87 -14.71 14.66
N VAL A 247 -14.56 -14.58 13.54
CA VAL A 247 -15.43 -13.43 13.29
C VAL A 247 -16.55 -13.40 14.32
N GLN A 248 -16.58 -12.33 15.12
CA GLN A 248 -17.64 -12.10 16.11
C GLN A 248 -18.61 -11.02 15.58
N GLY A 249 -19.91 -11.31 15.63
CA GLY A 249 -21.00 -10.36 15.33
C GLY A 249 -21.94 -10.75 14.18
N PRO A 250 -23.16 -10.19 14.12
CA PRO A 250 -24.09 -10.39 12.99
C PRO A 250 -23.52 -9.78 11.71
N ARG A 251 -23.75 -10.41 10.55
CA ARG A 251 -23.28 -9.97 9.20
C ARG A 251 -23.62 -8.51 8.85
N GLU A 252 -24.61 -7.91 9.52
CA GLU A 252 -25.06 -6.53 9.32
C GLU A 252 -24.20 -5.48 10.05
N ARG A 253 -23.32 -5.88 10.98
CA ARG A 253 -22.33 -5.01 11.62
C ARG A 253 -20.93 -5.45 11.20
N ARG A 254 -20.03 -4.49 11.00
CA ARG A 254 -18.64 -4.72 10.57
C ARG A 254 -18.02 -5.87 11.37
N PRO A 255 -17.55 -6.95 10.70
CA PRO A 255 -17.00 -8.12 11.38
C PRO A 255 -15.77 -7.72 12.18
N ARG A 256 -15.82 -7.90 13.51
CA ARG A 256 -14.66 -7.72 14.38
C ARG A 256 -14.05 -9.08 14.68
N VAL A 257 -12.73 -9.12 14.69
CA VAL A 257 -11.94 -10.29 15.06
C VAL A 257 -11.02 -9.89 16.18
N ASP A 258 -10.94 -10.72 17.21
CA ASP A 258 -9.84 -10.63 18.16
C ASP A 258 -8.54 -10.86 17.38
N PHE A 259 -7.48 -10.14 17.69
CA PHE A 259 -6.21 -10.37 17.02
C PHE A 259 -5.03 -9.99 17.91
N PHE A 260 -3.88 -10.57 17.58
CA PHE A 260 -2.60 -10.23 18.13
C PHE A 260 -1.60 -10.08 17.00
N ALA A 261 -0.81 -9.02 17.02
CA ALA A 261 0.25 -8.82 16.05
C ALA A 261 1.46 -8.12 16.67
N MET A 262 2.64 -8.46 16.15
CA MET A 262 3.85 -7.68 16.36
C MET A 262 4.41 -7.31 14.99
N GLU A 263 4.68 -6.02 14.77
CA GLU A 263 5.19 -5.51 13.50
C GLU A 263 6.34 -4.53 13.69
N LEU A 264 7.25 -4.50 12.74
CA LEU A 264 8.25 -3.46 12.58
C LEU A 264 7.71 -2.38 11.65
N LEU A 265 7.83 -1.12 12.09
CA LEU A 265 7.54 0.06 11.29
C LEU A 265 8.65 1.10 11.49
N GLU A 266 9.29 1.50 10.39
CA GLU A 266 10.42 2.45 10.38
C GLU A 266 11.57 2.09 11.34
N GLY A 267 11.74 0.80 11.58
CA GLY A 267 12.73 0.21 12.48
C GLY A 267 12.29 0.12 13.93
N PHE A 268 11.09 0.54 14.30
CA PHE A 268 10.56 0.40 15.66
C PHE A 268 9.61 -0.80 15.78
N LEU A 269 9.66 -1.50 16.91
CA LEU A 269 8.74 -2.59 17.24
C LEU A 269 7.41 -2.05 17.77
N TYR A 270 6.31 -2.54 17.23
CA TYR A 270 4.96 -2.28 17.67
C TYR A 270 4.27 -3.57 18.11
N LEU A 271 3.54 -3.49 19.23
CA LEU A 271 2.56 -4.49 19.63
C LEU A 271 1.16 -3.99 19.26
N LEU A 272 0.36 -4.87 18.67
CA LEU A 272 -1.04 -4.63 18.39
C LEU A 272 -1.90 -5.78 18.90
N MET A 273 -3.05 -5.44 19.48
CA MET A 273 -3.99 -6.44 19.97
C MET A 273 -5.40 -5.87 20.04
N ASP A 274 -6.42 -6.64 19.68
CA ASP A 274 -7.82 -6.36 20.01
C ASP A 274 -8.41 -7.59 20.70
N MET A 275 -9.08 -7.36 21.84
CA MET A 275 -9.73 -8.40 22.66
C MET A 275 -11.26 -8.35 22.51
N GLY A 276 -11.80 -7.54 21.60
CA GLY A 276 -13.23 -7.39 21.32
C GLY A 276 -13.81 -6.03 21.73
N SER A 277 -13.03 -5.17 22.41
CA SER A 277 -13.46 -3.81 22.82
C SER A 277 -12.69 -2.67 22.17
N GLY A 278 -11.83 -2.98 21.20
CA GLY A 278 -11.02 -2.00 20.47
C GLY A 278 -9.53 -2.32 20.57
N SER A 279 -8.83 -1.98 19.50
CA SER A 279 -7.41 -2.26 19.33
C SER A 279 -6.52 -1.36 20.19
N ILE A 280 -5.48 -1.93 20.79
CA ILE A 280 -4.29 -1.22 21.24
C ILE A 280 -3.21 -1.31 20.16
N LYS A 281 -2.57 -0.18 19.81
CA LYS A 281 -1.35 -0.12 19.00
C LYS A 281 -0.29 0.64 19.78
N MET A 282 0.72 -0.06 20.30
CA MET A 282 1.73 0.53 21.17
C MET A 282 3.14 0.34 20.62
N LYS A 283 3.93 1.40 20.69
CA LYS A 283 5.35 1.37 20.35
C LYS A 283 6.13 0.71 21.50
N ALA A 284 6.58 -0.52 21.30
CA ALA A 284 7.27 -1.32 22.31
C ALA A 284 8.75 -0.94 22.49
N SER A 285 9.38 -0.34 21.46
CA SER A 285 10.79 0.04 21.48
C SER A 285 11.00 1.56 21.40
N THR A 286 11.84 2.13 22.27
CA THR A 286 12.22 3.56 22.21
C THR A 286 13.29 3.86 21.17
N LYS A 287 14.12 2.88 20.83
CA LYS A 287 15.14 2.94 19.78
C LYS A 287 14.74 2.07 18.61
N LYS A 288 15.35 2.32 17.45
CA LYS A 288 15.24 1.41 16.32
C LYS A 288 15.94 0.09 16.63
N VAL A 289 15.36 -1.00 16.17
CA VAL A 289 15.76 -2.40 16.44
C VAL A 289 16.07 -3.15 15.14
N ASN A 290 16.37 -2.42 14.07
CA ASN A 290 16.78 -2.94 12.76
C ASN A 290 18.26 -2.63 12.45
N ASP A 291 19.13 -2.75 13.45
CA ASP A 291 20.59 -2.50 13.33
C ASP A 291 21.38 -3.74 12.85
N GLY A 292 20.70 -4.87 12.68
CA GLY A 292 21.27 -6.15 12.30
C GLY A 292 21.79 -6.98 13.48
N GLU A 293 21.60 -6.52 14.71
CA GLU A 293 21.96 -7.25 15.93
C GLU A 293 20.77 -8.06 16.47
N TRP A 294 21.06 -9.08 17.28
CA TRP A 294 20.02 -9.87 17.94
C TRP A 294 19.27 -9.03 18.98
N CYS A 295 17.96 -8.92 18.79
CA CYS A 295 17.03 -8.24 19.66
C CYS A 295 16.10 -9.25 20.33
N HIS A 296 16.15 -9.32 21.66
CA HIS A 296 15.27 -10.16 22.47
C HIS A 296 13.96 -9.44 22.76
N VAL A 297 12.84 -10.12 22.54
CA VAL A 297 11.48 -9.65 22.80
C VAL A 297 10.79 -10.63 23.74
N ASP A 298 10.17 -10.12 24.80
CA ASP A 298 9.33 -10.90 25.71
C ASP A 298 8.02 -10.15 25.95
N PHE A 299 6.92 -10.72 25.46
CA PHE A 299 5.57 -10.25 25.67
C PHE A 299 4.91 -11.10 26.75
N GLN A 300 4.27 -10.44 27.72
CA GLN A 300 3.52 -11.09 28.78
C GLN A 300 2.22 -10.34 29.03
N ARG A 301 1.11 -11.05 29.22
CA ARG A 301 -0.17 -10.44 29.62
C ARG A 301 -0.90 -11.26 30.68
N GLU A 302 -1.62 -10.53 31.52
CA GLU A 302 -2.63 -11.05 32.44
C GLU A 302 -3.89 -10.19 32.30
N GLY A 303 -4.90 -10.74 31.63
CA GLY A 303 -6.11 -10.03 31.26
C GLY A 303 -5.76 -8.74 30.51
N ARG A 304 -6.26 -7.61 31.01
CA ARG A 304 -6.13 -6.30 30.37
C ARG A 304 -4.80 -5.60 30.57
N LYS A 305 -3.91 -6.19 31.39
CA LYS A 305 -2.60 -5.63 31.71
C LYS A 305 -1.51 -6.54 31.18
N GLY A 306 -0.38 -5.95 30.85
CA GLY A 306 0.78 -6.71 30.42
C GLY A 306 1.98 -5.82 30.22
N SER A 307 3.04 -6.41 29.69
CA SER A 307 4.23 -5.65 29.31
C SER A 307 4.92 -6.28 28.10
N VAL A 308 5.63 -5.44 27.35
CA VAL A 308 6.57 -5.88 26.31
C VAL A 308 7.96 -5.47 26.75
N SER A 309 8.86 -6.44 26.92
CA SER A 309 10.27 -6.22 27.20
C SER A 309 11.07 -6.33 25.91
N VAL A 310 11.88 -5.31 25.61
CA VAL A 310 12.80 -5.30 24.47
C VAL A 310 14.22 -5.13 25.01
N ASN A 311 15.06 -6.15 24.84
CA ASN A 311 16.43 -6.20 25.39
C ASN A 311 16.48 -5.86 26.89
N GLY A 312 15.53 -6.38 27.67
CA GLY A 312 15.41 -6.19 29.12
C GLY A 312 14.71 -4.89 29.55
N ARG A 313 14.34 -4.00 28.63
CA ARG A 313 13.56 -2.79 28.94
C ARG A 313 12.08 -3.07 28.78
N SER A 314 11.37 -3.15 29.90
CA SER A 314 9.92 -3.41 29.93
C SER A 314 9.10 -2.13 29.73
N MET A 315 8.11 -2.22 28.84
CA MET A 315 7.07 -1.22 28.60
C MET A 315 5.71 -1.79 29.00
N PRO A 316 5.11 -1.32 30.11
CA PRO A 316 3.81 -1.79 30.54
C PRO A 316 2.69 -1.23 29.66
N PHE A 317 1.59 -1.97 29.55
CA PHE A 317 0.34 -1.51 28.95
C PHE A 317 -0.87 -1.95 29.77
N SER A 318 -1.96 -1.20 29.61
CA SER A 318 -3.25 -1.49 30.24
C SER A 318 -4.37 -1.01 29.34
N THR A 319 -5.42 -1.82 29.17
CA THR A 319 -6.65 -1.44 28.45
C THR A 319 -7.78 -1.13 29.44
N ASN A 320 -8.42 0.03 29.30
CA ASN A 320 -9.30 0.58 30.34
C ASN A 320 -10.65 -0.15 30.49
N GLU A 321 -11.26 -0.62 29.40
CA GLU A 321 -12.60 -1.25 29.39
C GLU A 321 -12.72 -2.38 28.37
N GLY A 322 -13.61 -3.34 28.66
CA GLY A 322 -13.98 -4.43 27.75
C GLY A 322 -13.41 -5.79 28.12
N SER A 323 -13.26 -6.66 27.12
CA SER A 323 -12.90 -8.07 27.34
C SER A 323 -11.50 -8.22 27.94
N GLU A 324 -11.34 -9.22 28.79
CA GLU A 324 -10.03 -9.64 29.31
C GLU A 324 -9.49 -10.87 28.56
N VAL A 325 -10.33 -11.47 27.72
CA VAL A 325 -10.02 -12.69 26.97
C VAL A 325 -9.65 -12.31 25.55
N LEU A 326 -8.56 -12.91 25.08
CA LEU A 326 -8.09 -12.84 23.70
C LEU A 326 -8.38 -14.20 23.06
N ASP A 327 -9.45 -14.31 22.27
CA ASP A 327 -9.89 -15.59 21.71
C ASP A 327 -9.32 -15.81 20.31
N LEU A 328 -8.09 -16.33 20.27
CA LEU A 328 -7.40 -16.69 19.03
C LEU A 328 -7.74 -18.15 18.67
N ASP A 329 -8.60 -18.34 17.66
CA ASP A 329 -8.92 -19.67 17.13
C ASP A 329 -8.27 -19.94 15.77
N GLY A 330 -7.82 -18.88 15.08
CA GLY A 330 -7.08 -18.97 13.84
C GLY A 330 -5.65 -19.46 14.05
N ASP A 331 -4.99 -19.74 12.94
CA ASP A 331 -3.57 -20.08 12.95
C ASP A 331 -2.72 -18.86 13.29
N MET A 332 -1.58 -19.10 13.91
CA MET A 332 -0.59 -18.08 14.23
C MET A 332 0.51 -18.12 13.17
N TYR A 333 0.85 -16.98 12.60
CA TYR A 333 1.84 -16.84 11.53
C TYR A 333 3.07 -16.10 12.03
N LEU A 334 4.25 -16.56 11.61
CA LEU A 334 5.54 -15.92 11.86
C LEU A 334 6.18 -15.55 10.51
N GLY A 335 6.69 -14.33 10.39
CA GLY A 335 7.45 -13.83 9.24
C GLY A 335 6.62 -13.16 8.15
N GLY A 336 5.40 -13.62 7.90
CA GLY A 336 4.57 -13.10 6.82
C GLY A 336 3.17 -13.69 6.85
N LEU A 337 2.42 -13.49 5.78
CA LEU A 337 1.09 -14.07 5.59
C LEU A 337 1.03 -14.84 4.28
N PRO A 338 0.22 -15.91 4.20
CA PRO A 338 -0.03 -16.61 2.95
C PRO A 338 -0.60 -15.66 1.89
N GLU A 339 -0.17 -15.82 0.63
CA GLU A 339 -0.63 -15.01 -0.50
C GLU A 339 -2.14 -15.17 -0.77
N GLU A 340 -2.68 -16.37 -0.54
CA GLU A 340 -4.13 -16.70 -0.58
C GLU A 340 -4.91 -16.18 0.64
N SER A 341 -4.45 -15.08 1.24
CA SER A 341 -5.11 -14.41 2.37
C SER A 341 -6.45 -13.76 2.02
N GLU A 342 -7.01 -14.01 0.83
CA GLU A 342 -8.36 -13.55 0.43
C GLU A 342 -9.49 -14.03 1.37
N GLY A 343 -9.23 -15.09 2.15
CA GLY A 343 -10.11 -15.56 3.23
C GLY A 343 -9.85 -14.93 4.61
N LEU A 344 -8.70 -14.32 4.84
CA LEU A 344 -8.28 -13.75 6.11
C LEU A 344 -8.78 -12.29 6.23
N LEU A 345 -9.49 -11.99 7.31
CA LEU A 345 -9.86 -10.61 7.63
C LEU A 345 -8.66 -9.93 8.28
N LEU A 346 -7.99 -9.08 7.50
CA LEU A 346 -6.84 -8.31 7.97
C LEU A 346 -7.34 -7.07 8.74
N PRO A 347 -7.00 -6.93 10.05
CA PRO A 347 -7.33 -5.74 10.80
C PRO A 347 -6.59 -4.53 10.21
N PRO A 348 -7.30 -3.40 9.95
CA PRO A 348 -6.72 -2.24 9.29
C PRO A 348 -5.62 -1.56 10.14
N GLU A 349 -5.56 -1.84 11.44
CA GLU A 349 -4.56 -1.31 12.38
C GLU A 349 -3.18 -1.97 12.21
N VAL A 350 -3.12 -3.22 11.70
CA VAL A 350 -1.87 -3.95 11.44
C VAL A 350 -1.37 -3.57 10.06
N TRP A 351 -0.73 -2.41 9.94
CA TRP A 351 -0.42 -1.76 8.66
C TRP A 351 0.46 -2.62 7.74
N THR A 352 1.39 -3.39 8.29
CA THR A 352 2.28 -4.25 7.50
C THR A 352 1.53 -5.32 6.72
N ALA A 353 0.37 -5.79 7.20
CA ALA A 353 -0.42 -6.82 6.55
C ALA A 353 -1.07 -6.37 5.22
N PRO A 354 -1.94 -5.32 5.16
CA PRO A 354 -2.52 -4.86 3.92
C PRO A 354 -1.48 -4.24 2.96
N LEU A 355 -0.33 -3.77 3.48
CA LEU A 355 0.80 -3.31 2.67
C LEU A 355 1.67 -4.45 2.10
N ARG A 356 1.39 -5.72 2.47
CA ARG A 356 2.17 -6.91 2.06
C ARG A 356 3.64 -6.84 2.44
N LEU A 357 3.94 -6.31 3.63
CA LEU A 357 5.29 -6.15 4.17
C LEU A 357 5.56 -7.25 5.21
N GLY A 358 5.90 -8.46 4.77
CA GLY A 358 6.42 -9.50 5.67
C GLY A 358 7.84 -9.20 6.15
N PHE A 359 8.19 -9.77 7.30
CA PHE A 359 9.51 -9.70 7.88
C PHE A 359 10.52 -10.49 7.06
N VAL A 360 11.64 -9.83 6.76
CA VAL A 360 12.85 -10.43 6.20
C VAL A 360 13.97 -10.24 7.21
N GLY A 361 14.61 -11.33 7.62
CA GLY A 361 15.51 -11.34 8.76
C GLY A 361 15.56 -12.70 9.42
N CYS A 362 16.23 -12.81 10.56
CA CYS A 362 16.26 -14.05 11.31
C CYS A 362 15.38 -14.04 12.54
N VAL A 363 14.92 -15.23 12.92
CA VAL A 363 14.22 -15.49 14.19
C VAL A 363 14.79 -16.75 14.84
N ARG A 364 14.89 -16.75 16.18
CA ARG A 364 15.22 -17.95 16.97
C ARG A 364 14.61 -17.88 18.36
N ASP A 365 14.82 -18.96 19.12
CA ASP A 365 14.44 -19.05 20.54
C ASP A 365 12.97 -18.64 20.76
N LEU A 366 12.07 -19.12 19.90
CA LEU A 366 10.63 -18.84 20.02
C LEU A 366 10.02 -19.69 21.13
N PHE A 367 9.37 -19.03 22.08
CA PHE A 367 8.56 -19.63 23.12
C PHE A 367 7.15 -19.06 23.11
N VAL A 368 6.16 -19.93 23.31
CA VAL A 368 4.75 -19.55 23.47
C VAL A 368 4.23 -20.23 24.73
N ASP A 369 3.73 -19.44 25.68
CA ASP A 369 3.33 -19.87 27.02
C ASP A 369 4.41 -20.72 27.72
N GLY A 370 5.66 -20.27 27.60
CA GLY A 370 6.85 -20.93 28.14
C GLY A 370 7.33 -22.19 27.43
N ARG A 371 6.62 -22.67 26.41
CA ARG A 371 6.99 -23.85 25.62
C ARG A 371 7.84 -23.50 24.41
N SER A 372 8.96 -24.19 24.25
CA SER A 372 9.88 -23.99 23.12
C SER A 372 9.27 -24.46 21.79
N ARG A 373 9.52 -23.71 20.71
CA ARG A 373 9.08 -24.03 19.34
C ARG A 373 10.29 -24.16 18.41
N ASP A 374 10.45 -25.36 17.85
CA ASP A 374 11.49 -25.65 16.85
C ASP A 374 11.04 -25.13 15.47
N LEU A 375 11.44 -23.90 15.16
CA LEU A 375 11.09 -23.23 13.91
C LEU A 375 11.62 -23.93 12.67
N ARG A 376 12.84 -24.49 12.77
CA ARG A 376 13.47 -25.19 11.66
C ARG A 376 12.66 -26.42 11.28
N ARG A 377 12.32 -27.25 12.27
CA ARG A 377 11.49 -28.43 12.05
C ARG A 377 10.11 -28.08 11.51
N LEU A 378 9.50 -27.00 12.01
CA LEU A 378 8.20 -26.53 11.51
C LEU A 378 8.29 -26.10 10.03
N ALA A 379 9.33 -25.35 9.66
CA ALA A 379 9.57 -24.94 8.28
C ALA A 379 9.82 -26.14 7.35
N GLU A 380 10.61 -27.12 7.78
CA GLU A 380 10.87 -28.36 7.03
C GLU A 380 9.59 -29.19 6.81
N LEU A 381 8.76 -29.35 7.84
CA LEU A 381 7.49 -30.08 7.75
C LEU A 381 6.48 -29.39 6.83
N GLN A 382 6.50 -28.06 6.78
CA GLN A 382 5.61 -27.25 5.95
C GLN A 382 6.14 -27.03 4.53
N SER A 383 7.39 -27.42 4.25
CA SER A 383 8.09 -27.06 3.01
C SER A 383 8.03 -25.54 2.75
N ALA A 384 8.28 -24.75 3.80
CA ALA A 384 8.11 -23.29 3.77
C ALA A 384 9.05 -22.64 2.74
N VAL A 385 8.46 -21.95 1.76
CA VAL A 385 9.20 -21.28 0.68
C VAL A 385 9.83 -19.98 1.20
N GLY A 386 11.09 -19.75 0.86
CA GLY A 386 11.82 -18.54 1.28
C GLY A 386 12.22 -18.53 2.76
N VAL A 387 12.20 -19.68 3.43
CA VAL A 387 12.74 -19.87 4.79
C VAL A 387 13.97 -20.76 4.72
N SER A 388 15.12 -20.27 5.21
CA SER A 388 16.38 -21.00 5.25
C SER A 388 16.79 -21.35 6.68
N SER A 389 17.55 -22.45 6.83
CA SER A 389 17.93 -23.03 8.13
C SER A 389 19.20 -22.44 8.74
N PHE A 390 19.72 -21.34 8.18
CA PHE A 390 20.93 -20.69 8.65
C PHE A 390 20.71 -19.20 8.72
N CYS A 391 21.33 -18.58 9.72
CA CYS A 391 21.20 -17.17 9.95
C CYS A 391 22.60 -16.55 10.01
N THR A 392 23.04 -15.99 8.89
CA THR A 392 24.31 -15.27 8.75
C THR A 392 24.05 -13.89 8.20
N ARG A 393 24.68 -12.88 8.80
CA ARG A 393 24.66 -11.52 8.24
C ARG A 393 25.77 -11.45 7.19
N GLU A 394 25.39 -11.32 5.93
CA GLU A 394 26.35 -11.14 4.87
C GLU A 394 26.99 -9.75 4.96
N THR A 395 28.29 -9.68 4.70
CA THR A 395 29.05 -8.42 4.71
C THR A 395 29.12 -7.76 3.34
N HIS A 396 28.79 -8.50 2.27
CA HIS A 396 28.82 -8.00 0.91
C HIS A 396 27.61 -7.11 0.63
N ARG A 397 27.86 -5.88 0.17
CA ARG A 397 26.80 -4.94 -0.23
C ARG A 397 26.30 -5.30 -1.63
N ARG A 398 25.06 -5.78 -1.72
CA ARG A 398 24.40 -6.24 -2.95
C ARG A 398 24.16 -5.08 -3.92
N CYS A 399 23.88 -3.87 -3.42
CA CYS A 399 23.67 -2.71 -4.29
C CYS A 399 24.92 -2.22 -5.01
N SER A 400 26.13 -2.62 -4.58
CA SER A 400 27.38 -2.23 -5.26
C SER A 400 27.53 -2.86 -6.64
N ALA A 401 26.77 -3.92 -6.96
CA ALA A 401 26.73 -4.53 -8.28
C ALA A 401 25.73 -3.85 -9.24
N GLU A 402 25.07 -2.76 -8.81
CA GLU A 402 24.01 -2.06 -9.56
C GLU A 402 22.94 -3.02 -10.13
N PRO A 403 22.31 -3.85 -9.29
CA PRO A 403 21.41 -4.91 -9.75
C PRO A 403 20.08 -4.40 -10.33
N CYS A 404 19.71 -3.15 -10.04
CA CYS A 404 18.47 -2.54 -10.49
C CYS A 404 18.64 -1.95 -11.90
N ALA A 405 17.94 -2.52 -12.88
CA ALA A 405 17.96 -2.07 -14.25
C ALA A 405 17.17 -0.75 -14.45
N HIS A 406 17.32 -0.15 -15.64
CA HIS A 406 16.51 0.98 -16.13
C HIS A 406 16.43 2.19 -15.19
N GLY A 407 17.47 2.44 -14.39
CA GLY A 407 17.55 3.56 -13.45
C GLY A 407 16.77 3.36 -12.16
N GLY A 408 16.38 2.12 -11.83
CA GLY A 408 15.76 1.79 -10.55
C GLY A 408 16.67 2.10 -9.36
N HIS A 409 16.11 2.58 -8.25
CA HIS A 409 16.90 2.94 -7.08
C HIS A 409 17.15 1.71 -6.20
N CYS A 410 18.42 1.34 -6.01
CA CYS A 410 18.80 0.21 -5.17
C CYS A 410 18.90 0.61 -3.70
N ARG A 411 18.24 -0.15 -2.83
CA ARG A 411 18.38 -0.09 -1.37
C ARG A 411 18.87 -1.42 -0.82
N GLU A 412 19.78 -1.36 0.13
CA GLU A 412 20.28 -2.55 0.83
C GLU A 412 19.23 -3.08 1.81
N GLY A 413 18.93 -4.37 1.75
CA GLY A 413 18.03 -5.08 2.66
C GLY A 413 18.78 -6.09 3.55
N TRP A 414 18.08 -7.09 4.07
CA TRP A 414 18.71 -8.19 4.80
C TRP A 414 19.15 -9.29 3.82
N ASN A 415 20.46 -9.41 3.57
CA ASN A 415 21.06 -10.36 2.62
C ASN A 415 20.50 -10.27 1.18
N ARG A 416 19.84 -9.17 0.83
CA ARG A 416 19.24 -8.92 -0.48
C ARG A 416 19.31 -7.44 -0.85
N HIS A 417 19.25 -7.14 -2.15
CA HIS A 417 18.96 -5.81 -2.63
C HIS A 417 17.45 -5.64 -2.85
N ILE A 418 16.99 -4.39 -2.80
CA ILE A 418 15.59 -4.01 -3.03
C ILE A 418 15.61 -2.89 -4.09
N CYS A 419 14.92 -3.10 -5.21
CA CYS A 419 14.82 -2.10 -6.27
C CYS A 419 13.50 -1.32 -6.16
N ASP A 420 13.57 0.00 -6.09
CA ASP A 420 12.41 0.88 -6.31
C ASP A 420 12.29 1.19 -7.81
N CYS A 421 11.28 0.60 -8.45
CA CYS A 421 11.02 0.74 -9.89
C CYS A 421 9.94 1.79 -10.21
N SER A 422 9.33 2.44 -9.21
CA SER A 422 8.10 3.24 -9.35
C SER A 422 8.19 4.42 -10.34
N GLY A 423 9.40 4.91 -10.64
CA GLY A 423 9.65 5.98 -11.61
C GLY A 423 10.25 5.55 -12.95
N THR A 424 10.43 4.24 -13.18
CA THR A 424 11.21 3.74 -14.33
C THR A 424 10.34 3.33 -15.52
N GLY A 425 9.07 2.99 -15.28
CA GLY A 425 8.23 2.32 -16.27
C GLY A 425 8.51 0.83 -16.41
N PHE A 426 9.26 0.27 -15.46
CA PHE A 426 9.53 -1.16 -15.32
C PHE A 426 9.08 -1.64 -13.94
N LEU A 427 8.91 -2.94 -13.81
CA LEU A 427 8.57 -3.67 -12.58
C LEU A 427 9.40 -4.95 -12.50
N GLY A 428 9.20 -5.70 -11.42
CA GLY A 428 9.95 -6.91 -11.11
C GLY A 428 11.03 -6.65 -10.07
N PRO A 429 11.66 -7.72 -9.55
CA PRO A 429 12.65 -7.63 -8.48
C PRO A 429 13.86 -6.75 -8.84
N ASN A 430 14.21 -6.67 -10.12
CA ASN A 430 15.37 -5.92 -10.64
C ASN A 430 14.96 -4.83 -11.65
N CYS A 431 13.68 -4.45 -11.71
CA CYS A 431 13.15 -3.52 -12.71
C CYS A 431 13.40 -3.98 -14.16
N GLU A 432 13.34 -5.28 -14.43
CA GLU A 432 13.64 -5.89 -15.72
C GLU A 432 12.44 -6.02 -16.66
N THR A 433 11.22 -5.98 -16.12
CA THR A 433 9.99 -6.22 -16.88
C THR A 433 9.31 -4.90 -17.19
N GLU A 434 9.02 -4.62 -18.47
CA GLU A 434 8.34 -3.38 -18.88
C GLU A 434 6.92 -3.32 -18.31
N SER A 435 6.57 -2.21 -17.64
CA SER A 435 5.24 -2.01 -17.08
C SER A 435 4.20 -1.65 -18.13
N THR A 436 3.00 -2.17 -17.94
CA THR A 436 1.88 -1.97 -18.85
C THR A 436 1.42 -0.51 -18.91
N VAL A 437 1.22 -0.03 -20.14
CA VAL A 437 0.62 1.28 -20.44
C VAL A 437 -0.85 1.12 -20.82
N LEU A 438 -1.73 1.93 -20.24
CA LEU A 438 -3.12 2.11 -20.68
C LEU A 438 -3.34 3.50 -21.24
N SER A 439 -4.10 3.58 -22.34
CA SER A 439 -4.51 4.82 -23.00
C SER A 439 -5.98 5.12 -22.74
N TYR A 440 -6.28 6.37 -22.42
CA TYR A 440 -7.62 6.89 -22.11
C TYR A 440 -7.95 8.08 -22.99
N ASP A 441 -9.15 8.11 -23.56
CA ASP A 441 -9.65 9.18 -24.44
C ASP A 441 -10.72 10.07 -23.79
N GLY A 442 -10.90 9.99 -22.46
CA GLY A 442 -11.93 10.72 -21.74
C GLY A 442 -13.28 10.01 -21.68
N SER A 443 -13.47 8.93 -22.44
CA SER A 443 -14.65 8.03 -22.39
C SER A 443 -14.32 6.62 -21.87
N MET A 444 -13.07 6.41 -21.46
CA MET A 444 -12.53 5.12 -21.06
C MET A 444 -12.24 5.03 -19.56
N PHE A 445 -12.38 3.83 -19.01
CA PHE A 445 -12.07 3.51 -17.62
C PHE A 445 -11.40 2.15 -17.49
N LEU A 446 -10.75 1.95 -16.34
CA LEU A 446 -10.45 0.65 -15.77
C LEU A 446 -10.95 0.67 -14.32
N LYS A 447 -11.60 -0.42 -13.92
CA LYS A 447 -12.18 -0.62 -12.60
C LYS A 447 -11.79 -2.00 -12.09
N VAL A 448 -11.06 -2.03 -10.98
CA VAL A 448 -10.74 -3.26 -10.27
C VAL A 448 -11.77 -3.43 -9.16
N LEU A 449 -12.51 -4.55 -9.18
CA LEU A 449 -13.51 -4.88 -8.18
C LEU A 449 -12.86 -5.71 -7.07
N MET A 450 -12.87 -5.19 -5.85
CA MET A 450 -12.35 -5.94 -4.72
C MET A 450 -13.30 -7.10 -4.40
N PRO A 451 -12.81 -8.33 -4.16
CA PRO A 451 -13.67 -9.47 -3.80
C PRO A 451 -14.54 -9.22 -2.55
N ARG A 452 -14.06 -8.35 -1.66
CA ARG A 452 -14.75 -7.88 -0.45
C ARG A 452 -14.40 -6.42 -0.19
N ALA A 453 -15.23 -5.74 0.60
CA ALA A 453 -14.93 -4.40 1.10
C ALA A 453 -13.55 -4.40 1.78
N GLN A 454 -12.66 -3.54 1.29
CA GLN A 454 -11.34 -3.34 1.86
C GLN A 454 -11.40 -2.26 2.92
N HIS A 455 -10.64 -2.47 3.99
CA HIS A 455 -10.48 -1.49 5.06
C HIS A 455 -8.99 -1.32 5.35
N THR A 456 -8.50 -0.08 5.25
CA THR A 456 -7.07 0.22 5.40
C THR A 456 -6.84 1.50 6.21
N GLU A 457 -5.79 1.53 7.02
CA GLU A 457 -5.29 2.79 7.63
C GLU A 457 -3.95 3.24 7.03
N ALA A 458 -3.37 2.44 6.16
CA ALA A 458 -2.09 2.71 5.53
C ALA A 458 -2.11 2.22 4.09
N GLU A 459 -1.58 3.05 3.20
CA GLU A 459 -1.55 2.79 1.76
C GLU A 459 -0.22 3.25 1.17
N ASP A 460 0.31 2.44 0.26
CA ASP A 460 1.42 2.79 -0.63
C ASP A 460 0.90 2.73 -2.07
N VAL A 461 0.86 3.88 -2.73
CA VAL A 461 0.28 3.98 -4.08
C VAL A 461 1.26 4.69 -4.99
N SER A 462 1.57 4.10 -6.14
CA SER A 462 2.36 4.75 -7.17
C SER A 462 1.81 4.52 -8.57
N LEU A 463 1.97 5.49 -9.45
CA LEU A 463 1.69 5.38 -10.88
C LEU A 463 2.54 6.38 -11.66
N ARG A 464 2.63 6.18 -12.97
CA ARG A 464 3.12 7.19 -13.91
C ARG A 464 2.00 7.65 -14.81
N PHE A 465 2.02 8.93 -15.19
CA PHE A 465 1.05 9.48 -16.13
C PHE A 465 1.71 10.38 -17.18
N MET A 466 1.03 10.52 -18.30
CA MET A 466 1.37 11.45 -19.38
C MET A 466 0.08 12.08 -19.90
N SER A 467 0.01 13.41 -19.94
CA SER A 467 -1.20 14.14 -20.34
C SER A 467 -0.87 15.54 -20.90
N GLN A 468 -1.70 16.02 -21.82
CA GLN A 468 -1.72 17.42 -22.27
C GLN A 468 -2.75 18.26 -21.50
N ARG A 469 -3.67 17.60 -20.79
CA ARG A 469 -4.72 18.25 -20.03
C ARG A 469 -4.25 18.63 -18.64
N ALA A 470 -4.66 19.82 -18.20
CA ALA A 470 -4.41 20.32 -16.86
C ALA A 470 -5.33 19.71 -15.79
N TYR A 471 -6.34 18.94 -16.22
CA TYR A 471 -7.34 18.29 -15.36
C TYR A 471 -7.59 16.84 -15.78
N GLY A 472 -7.86 15.96 -14.82
CA GLY A 472 -8.21 14.56 -15.10
C GLY A 472 -7.97 13.61 -13.93
N LEU A 473 -8.85 12.63 -13.74
CA LEU A 473 -8.72 11.58 -12.72
C LEU A 473 -7.60 10.58 -13.04
N LEU A 474 -6.57 10.52 -12.19
CA LEU A 474 -5.49 9.53 -12.33
C LEU A 474 -5.91 8.19 -11.71
N MET A 475 -6.28 8.21 -10.42
CA MET A 475 -6.93 7.08 -9.76
C MET A 475 -7.84 7.52 -8.62
N ALA A 476 -8.83 6.71 -8.28
CA ALA A 476 -9.58 6.82 -7.04
C ALA A 476 -9.88 5.44 -6.45
N THR A 477 -9.87 5.34 -5.12
CA THR A 477 -10.63 4.29 -4.44
C THR A 477 -12.08 4.77 -4.26
N THR A 478 -13.05 3.88 -4.46
CA THR A 478 -14.49 4.20 -4.29
C THR A 478 -15.20 3.15 -3.46
N SER A 479 -16.13 3.57 -2.60
CA SER A 479 -17.03 2.69 -1.86
C SER A 479 -18.44 2.69 -2.46
N SER A 480 -19.09 1.52 -2.46
CA SER A 480 -20.51 1.40 -2.77
C SER A 480 -21.43 1.76 -1.60
N GLU A 481 -20.87 2.08 -0.42
CA GLU A 481 -21.62 2.33 0.83
C GLU A 481 -21.33 3.70 1.44
N SER A 482 -20.25 4.38 1.02
CA SER A 482 -19.84 5.67 1.57
C SER A 482 -19.24 6.60 0.51
N ALA A 483 -18.96 7.84 0.91
CA ALA A 483 -18.22 8.83 0.10
C ALA A 483 -16.71 8.74 0.33
N ASP A 484 -16.23 7.68 0.99
CA ASP A 484 -14.83 7.55 1.34
C ASP A 484 -13.99 7.31 0.09
N THR A 485 -12.86 8.02 0.01
CA THR A 485 -12.00 7.95 -1.16
C THR A 485 -10.58 8.39 -0.84
N LEU A 486 -9.61 7.73 -1.45
CA LEU A 486 -8.26 8.21 -1.70
C LEU A 486 -8.15 8.43 -3.21
N ARG A 487 -7.97 9.68 -3.62
CA ARG A 487 -8.02 10.11 -5.02
C ARG A 487 -6.80 10.91 -5.43
N LEU A 488 -6.24 10.58 -6.59
CA LEU A 488 -5.25 11.37 -7.31
C LEU A 488 -5.87 11.96 -8.58
N GLU A 489 -5.74 13.26 -8.76
CA GLU A 489 -6.23 13.98 -9.94
C GLU A 489 -5.26 15.08 -10.37
N LEU A 490 -5.27 15.41 -11.66
CA LEU A 490 -4.70 16.66 -12.15
C LEU A 490 -5.69 17.80 -11.85
N ASP A 491 -5.19 18.88 -11.24
CA ASP A 491 -5.94 20.08 -10.89
C ASP A 491 -5.09 21.33 -11.19
N GLY A 492 -5.39 21.99 -12.31
CA GLY A 492 -4.65 23.15 -12.78
C GLY A 492 -3.18 22.86 -13.12
N GLY A 493 -2.90 21.68 -13.68
CA GLY A 493 -1.53 21.25 -14.05
C GLY A 493 -0.65 20.85 -12.87
N ARG A 494 -1.24 20.62 -11.69
CA ARG A 494 -0.59 20.05 -10.50
C ARG A 494 -1.27 18.72 -10.18
N VAL A 495 -0.58 17.81 -9.50
CA VAL A 495 -1.22 16.62 -8.94
C VAL A 495 -1.81 16.98 -7.59
N LYS A 496 -3.05 16.57 -7.37
CA LYS A 496 -3.79 16.73 -6.14
C LYS A 496 -4.12 15.36 -5.56
N LEU A 497 -3.68 15.14 -4.32
CA LEU A 497 -4.16 14.06 -3.48
C LEU A 497 -5.36 14.55 -2.68
N THR A 498 -6.46 13.80 -2.70
CA THR A 498 -7.63 14.02 -1.85
C THR A 498 -7.90 12.76 -1.04
N VAL A 499 -7.98 12.89 0.28
CA VAL A 499 -8.45 11.81 1.16
C VAL A 499 -9.69 12.28 1.91
N ASN A 500 -10.81 11.61 1.70
CA ASN A 500 -12.07 11.91 2.39
C ASN A 500 -12.53 10.65 3.13
N LEU A 501 -12.77 10.79 4.43
CA LEU A 501 -13.24 9.71 5.31
C LEU A 501 -14.56 10.12 6.01
N GLY A 502 -15.47 10.75 5.27
CA GLY A 502 -16.79 11.20 5.74
C GLY A 502 -16.82 12.51 6.56
N LYS A 503 -15.67 13.09 6.94
CA LYS A 503 -15.59 14.37 7.69
C LYS A 503 -15.16 15.58 6.85
N GLY A 504 -15.11 15.41 5.53
CA GLY A 504 -14.62 16.40 4.59
C GLY A 504 -13.28 16.00 3.97
N PRO A 505 -12.95 16.55 2.80
CA PRO A 505 -11.74 16.20 2.07
C PRO A 505 -10.50 16.88 2.65
N GLU A 506 -9.47 16.09 2.93
CA GLU A 506 -8.10 16.56 3.16
C GLU A 506 -7.33 16.53 1.84
N THR A 507 -6.61 17.61 1.51
CA THR A 507 -5.95 17.74 0.20
C THR A 507 -4.50 18.15 0.28
N LEU A 508 -3.65 17.54 -0.55
CA LEU A 508 -2.27 17.96 -0.81
C LEU A 508 -2.05 18.19 -2.30
N TYR A 509 -1.17 19.13 -2.64
CA TYR A 509 -0.79 19.44 -4.01
C TYR A 509 0.72 19.31 -4.19
N ALA A 510 1.16 18.75 -5.32
CA ALA A 510 2.57 18.65 -5.67
C ALA A 510 2.80 18.81 -7.18
N GLY A 511 3.99 19.30 -7.54
CA GLY A 511 4.39 19.62 -8.90
C GLY A 511 3.69 20.86 -9.49
N GLN A 512 4.08 21.24 -10.72
CA GLN A 512 3.50 22.33 -11.49
C GLN A 512 3.71 22.09 -12.99
N LYS A 513 2.78 22.54 -13.84
CA LYS A 513 2.85 22.45 -15.30
C LYS A 513 3.07 21.01 -15.82
N LEU A 514 2.50 20.03 -15.12
CA LEU A 514 2.66 18.59 -15.39
C LEU A 514 1.84 18.08 -16.59
N ASN A 515 1.22 19.01 -17.33
CA ASN A 515 0.45 18.74 -18.53
C ASN A 515 1.27 19.05 -19.79
N ASP A 516 2.56 18.74 -19.76
CA ASP A 516 3.54 19.01 -20.80
C ASP A 516 3.63 17.90 -21.86
N ASN A 517 2.94 16.77 -21.63
CA ASN A 517 2.96 15.53 -22.40
C ASN A 517 4.23 14.68 -22.24
N GLU A 518 4.93 14.82 -21.12
CA GLU A 518 6.01 13.94 -20.70
C GLU A 518 5.52 12.97 -19.60
N TRP A 519 6.33 11.95 -19.31
CA TRP A 519 6.04 11.01 -18.22
C TRP A 519 6.40 11.63 -16.86
N HIS A 520 5.42 11.71 -15.97
CA HIS A 520 5.60 12.06 -14.57
C HIS A 520 5.30 10.86 -13.66
N SER A 521 6.00 10.78 -12.54
CA SER A 521 5.84 9.69 -11.56
C SER A 521 5.21 10.24 -10.28
N VAL A 522 4.17 9.58 -9.78
CA VAL A 522 3.46 9.96 -8.56
C VAL A 522 3.58 8.82 -7.54
N LYS A 523 3.88 9.18 -6.29
CA LYS A 523 3.93 8.26 -5.15
C LYS A 523 3.20 8.86 -3.97
N VAL A 524 2.33 8.08 -3.35
CA VAL A 524 1.57 8.41 -2.15
C VAL A 524 1.94 7.42 -1.07
N VAL A 525 2.30 7.93 0.10
CA VAL A 525 2.50 7.14 1.31
C VAL A 525 1.55 7.71 2.36
N ARG A 526 0.61 6.88 2.81
CA ARG A 526 -0.31 7.24 3.90
C ARG A 526 -0.11 6.31 5.08
N ARG A 527 0.00 6.88 6.28
CA ARG A 527 0.18 6.16 7.55
C ARG A 527 -0.73 6.77 8.61
N GLY A 528 -1.92 6.21 8.78
CA GLY A 528 -2.98 6.77 9.62
C GLY A 528 -3.32 8.18 9.17
N LYS A 529 -2.95 9.18 9.99
CA LYS A 529 -3.18 10.61 9.70
C LYS A 529 -2.11 11.25 8.85
N SER A 530 -0.93 10.65 8.74
CA SER A 530 0.18 11.20 7.96
C SER A 530 -0.04 10.93 6.48
N LEU A 531 0.12 11.97 5.66
CA LEU A 531 0.03 11.93 4.21
C LEU A 531 1.35 12.43 3.63
N GLN A 532 1.89 11.71 2.66
CA GLN A 532 3.02 12.15 1.86
C GLN A 532 2.68 11.96 0.38
N LEU A 533 2.86 13.02 -0.41
CA LEU A 533 2.67 13.04 -1.86
C LEU A 533 3.99 13.45 -2.51
N SER A 534 4.55 12.56 -3.33
CA SER A 534 5.73 12.81 -4.14
C SER A 534 5.36 12.81 -5.63
N VAL A 535 5.81 13.84 -6.35
CA VAL A 535 5.69 13.95 -7.80
C VAL A 535 7.07 14.24 -8.36
N ASP A 536 7.59 13.30 -9.15
CA ASP A 536 8.98 13.27 -9.59
C ASP A 536 9.95 13.45 -8.40
N ASN A 537 10.65 14.59 -8.34
CA ASN A 537 11.61 14.92 -7.29
C ASN A 537 11.04 15.82 -6.18
N VAL A 538 9.75 16.18 -6.25
CA VAL A 538 9.10 17.07 -5.28
C VAL A 538 8.26 16.26 -4.31
N THR A 539 8.51 16.39 -3.01
CA THR A 539 7.72 15.72 -1.96
C THR A 539 7.07 16.75 -1.04
N VAL A 540 5.79 16.52 -0.74
CA VAL A 540 4.98 17.34 0.15
C VAL A 540 4.36 16.43 1.20
N GLU A 541 4.42 16.86 2.46
CA GLU A 541 3.85 16.15 3.60
C GLU A 541 2.68 16.92 4.18
N GLY A 542 1.73 16.19 4.77
CA GLY A 542 0.57 16.73 5.42
C GLY A 542 0.03 15.81 6.49
N GLN A 543 -0.94 16.32 7.24
CA GLN A 543 -1.58 15.58 8.30
C GLN A 543 -3.09 15.82 8.25
N MET A 544 -3.87 14.75 8.32
CA MET A 544 -5.32 14.83 8.31
C MET A 544 -5.87 15.39 9.63
N SER A 545 -6.93 16.18 9.52
CA SER A 545 -7.74 16.64 10.64
C SER A 545 -8.69 15.54 11.11
N GLY A 546 -8.99 15.52 12.41
CA GLY A 546 -9.93 14.56 12.99
C GLY A 546 -9.27 13.24 13.46
N ALA A 547 -10.11 12.36 14.01
CA ALA A 547 -9.67 11.11 14.65
C ALA A 547 -9.84 9.87 13.77
N HIS A 548 -10.57 9.96 12.65
CA HIS A 548 -10.86 8.81 11.80
C HIS A 548 -9.72 8.59 10.80
N THR A 549 -9.26 7.34 10.71
CA THR A 549 -8.09 6.93 9.91
C THR A 549 -8.39 5.78 8.96
N GLN A 550 -9.53 5.11 9.11
CA GLN A 550 -9.89 3.97 8.29
C GLN A 550 -10.50 4.42 6.96
N LEU A 551 -9.94 3.96 5.85
CA LEU A 551 -10.49 4.09 4.50
C LEU A 551 -11.26 2.80 4.16
N GLU A 552 -12.48 2.95 3.65
CA GLU A 552 -13.27 1.85 3.10
C GLU A 552 -13.38 1.99 1.59
N PHE A 553 -13.17 0.91 0.85
CA PHE A 553 -13.38 0.90 -0.60
C PHE A 553 -13.74 -0.48 -1.14
N HIS A 554 -14.49 -0.46 -2.24
CA HIS A 554 -14.93 -1.63 -2.99
C HIS A 554 -14.26 -1.69 -4.37
N HIS A 555 -13.79 -0.55 -4.88
CA HIS A 555 -13.16 -0.49 -6.19
C HIS A 555 -11.92 0.40 -6.18
N ILE A 556 -11.01 0.10 -7.11
CA ILE A 556 -9.94 1.00 -7.56
C ILE A 556 -10.25 1.35 -9.01
N GLU A 557 -10.40 2.64 -9.29
CA GLU A 557 -10.86 3.15 -10.59
C GLU A 557 -9.87 4.14 -11.18
N THR A 558 -9.69 4.08 -12.50
CA THR A 558 -8.88 5.02 -13.29
C THR A 558 -9.67 5.49 -14.51
N GLY A 559 -9.31 6.65 -15.06
CA GLY A 559 -9.98 7.19 -16.25
C GLY A 559 -11.29 7.90 -15.93
N ILE A 560 -12.29 7.14 -15.47
CA ILE A 560 -13.62 7.64 -15.09
C ILE A 560 -13.99 7.05 -13.74
N MET A 561 -14.52 7.88 -12.85
CA MET A 561 -15.17 7.42 -11.63
C MET A 561 -16.61 6.98 -11.96
N THR A 562 -16.84 5.67 -11.97
CA THR A 562 -18.11 5.02 -12.32
C THR A 562 -19.05 4.93 -11.12
N GLU A 563 -18.53 4.72 -9.91
CA GLU A 563 -19.33 4.77 -8.69
C GLU A 563 -19.54 6.22 -8.24
N ARG A 564 -20.80 6.63 -8.11
CA ARG A 564 -21.20 8.04 -7.97
C ARG A 564 -22.23 8.30 -6.88
N ARG A 565 -22.73 7.26 -6.20
CA ARG A 565 -23.90 7.36 -5.33
C ARG A 565 -23.73 8.37 -4.18
N PHE A 566 -22.53 8.50 -3.62
CA PHE A 566 -22.28 9.30 -2.42
C PHE A 566 -21.35 10.49 -2.64
N ILE A 567 -20.89 10.73 -3.86
CA ILE A 567 -19.93 11.81 -4.17
C ILE A 567 -20.66 12.93 -4.92
N SER A 568 -20.59 14.15 -4.39
CA SER A 568 -21.28 15.32 -4.94
C SER A 568 -20.49 16.05 -6.04
N VAL A 569 -19.15 15.98 -6.01
CA VAL A 569 -18.27 16.65 -6.97
C VAL A 569 -17.41 15.60 -7.66
N MET A 570 -17.62 15.46 -8.97
CA MET A 570 -16.89 14.51 -9.81
C MET A 570 -15.64 15.17 -10.39
N PRO A 571 -14.48 14.48 -10.37
CA PRO A 571 -13.31 14.89 -11.13
C PRO A 571 -13.60 14.79 -12.63
N SER A 572 -12.89 15.55 -13.45
CA SER A 572 -12.97 15.37 -14.90
C SER A 572 -12.37 14.02 -15.31
N ASN A 573 -12.93 13.41 -16.36
CA ASN A 573 -12.40 12.16 -16.90
C ASN A 573 -10.97 12.36 -17.40
N PHE A 574 -10.16 11.31 -17.51
CA PHE A 574 -8.76 11.43 -17.95
C PHE A 574 -8.59 11.25 -19.45
N ILE A 575 -7.74 12.08 -20.06
CA ILE A 575 -7.24 11.89 -21.42
C ILE A 575 -5.71 11.84 -21.34
N GLY A 576 -5.13 10.72 -21.75
CA GLY A 576 -3.69 10.51 -21.65
C GLY A 576 -3.33 9.04 -21.45
N HIS A 577 -2.15 8.81 -20.90
CA HIS A 577 -1.62 7.48 -20.62
C HIS A 577 -1.33 7.31 -19.14
N LEU A 578 -1.64 6.13 -18.59
CA LEU A 578 -1.21 5.69 -17.27
C LEU A 578 -0.29 4.47 -17.42
N GLN A 579 0.71 4.36 -16.55
CA GLN A 579 1.63 3.23 -16.51
C GLN A 579 1.94 2.84 -15.06
N GLY A 580 2.10 1.54 -14.79
CA GLY A 580 2.63 1.02 -13.53
C GLY A 580 1.83 1.41 -12.29
N LEU A 581 0.49 1.35 -12.33
CA LEU A 581 -0.34 1.51 -11.12
C LEU A 581 -0.03 0.38 -10.15
N ASN A 582 0.65 0.71 -9.07
CA ASN A 582 0.93 -0.16 -7.95
C ASN A 582 0.17 0.34 -6.72
N PHE A 583 -0.65 -0.51 -6.11
CA PHE A 583 -1.40 -0.19 -4.91
C PHE A 583 -1.15 -1.28 -3.87
N ASN A 584 -0.52 -0.93 -2.75
CA ASN A 584 -0.11 -1.84 -1.68
C ASN A 584 0.69 -3.06 -2.19
N GLY A 585 1.58 -2.82 -3.16
CA GLY A 585 2.44 -3.85 -3.75
C GLY A 585 1.81 -4.66 -4.89
N LEU A 586 0.57 -4.35 -5.29
CA LEU A 586 -0.10 -5.03 -6.41
C LEU A 586 -0.08 -4.16 -7.69
N PRO A 587 0.53 -4.64 -8.80
CA PRO A 587 0.61 -3.93 -10.07
C PRO A 587 -0.66 -4.17 -10.91
N TYR A 588 -1.74 -3.46 -10.60
CA TYR A 588 -3.07 -3.74 -11.15
C TYR A 588 -3.17 -3.63 -12.68
N LEU A 589 -2.44 -2.71 -13.35
CA LEU A 589 -2.49 -2.63 -14.82
C LEU A 589 -1.92 -3.89 -15.48
N ASP A 590 -0.85 -4.43 -14.92
CA ASP A 590 -0.17 -5.62 -15.42
C ASP A 590 -0.97 -6.89 -15.13
N GLN A 591 -1.50 -7.01 -13.90
CA GLN A 591 -2.37 -8.15 -13.54
C GLN A 591 -3.64 -8.20 -14.40
N CYS A 592 -4.29 -7.06 -14.65
CA CYS A 592 -5.45 -7.00 -15.54
C CYS A 592 -5.09 -7.34 -17.00
N LYS A 593 -3.91 -6.94 -17.49
CA LYS A 593 -3.46 -7.26 -18.86
C LYS A 593 -3.15 -8.73 -19.04
N ASN A 594 -2.47 -9.32 -18.06
CA ASN A 594 -2.01 -10.71 -18.11
C ASN A 594 -3.13 -11.71 -17.81
N GLY A 595 -4.22 -11.25 -17.19
CA GLY A 595 -5.32 -12.12 -16.75
C GLY A 595 -5.02 -12.83 -15.42
N ASP A 596 -4.07 -12.31 -14.64
CA ASP A 596 -3.74 -12.85 -13.31
C ASP A 596 -4.92 -12.69 -12.33
N ILE A 597 -5.77 -11.69 -12.58
CA ILE A 597 -6.98 -11.42 -11.81
C ILE A 597 -8.18 -11.32 -12.76
N SER A 598 -9.32 -11.91 -12.36
CA SER A 598 -10.54 -11.95 -13.16
C SER A 598 -11.52 -10.81 -12.89
N TYR A 599 -11.23 -9.98 -11.89
CA TYR A 599 -12.12 -8.93 -11.38
C TYR A 599 -11.72 -7.52 -11.88
N CYS A 600 -11.27 -7.44 -13.14
CA CYS A 600 -11.03 -6.18 -13.84
C CYS A 600 -12.11 -5.92 -14.89
N GLU A 601 -12.72 -4.75 -14.84
CA GLU A 601 -13.63 -4.24 -15.88
C GLU A 601 -12.98 -3.03 -16.56
N LEU A 602 -12.79 -3.05 -17.87
CA LEU A 602 -12.20 -1.93 -18.60
C LEU A 602 -12.67 -1.84 -20.05
N ASN A 603 -12.74 -0.61 -20.56
CA ASN A 603 -12.87 -0.30 -21.99
C ASN A 603 -11.70 0.57 -22.51
N ALA A 604 -10.73 0.88 -21.63
CA ALA A 604 -9.46 1.49 -21.98
C ALA A 604 -8.61 0.58 -22.89
N ARG A 605 -7.61 1.15 -23.56
CA ARG A 605 -6.81 0.40 -24.53
C ARG A 605 -5.36 0.25 -24.09
N PHE A 606 -4.85 -0.98 -24.08
CA PHE A 606 -3.44 -1.27 -23.78
C PHE A 606 -2.50 -0.70 -24.84
N GLY A 607 -1.31 -0.28 -24.42
CA GLY A 607 -0.26 0.29 -25.27
C GLY A 607 -0.48 1.77 -25.59
N MET A 608 0.64 2.46 -25.83
CA MET A 608 0.67 3.88 -26.17
C MET A 608 0.12 4.11 -27.59
N ARG A 609 -0.64 5.18 -27.77
CA ARG A 609 -1.24 5.55 -29.05
C ARG A 609 -1.52 7.05 -29.07
N ARG A 610 -1.56 7.66 -30.26
CA ARG A 610 -2.06 9.02 -30.40
C ARG A 610 -3.54 9.07 -30.04
N ILE A 611 -3.91 9.95 -29.11
CA ILE A 611 -5.29 10.11 -28.66
C ILE A 611 -5.94 11.28 -29.41
N VAL A 612 -7.10 11.01 -30.00
CA VAL A 612 -8.01 11.99 -30.59
C VAL A 612 -9.40 11.67 -30.02
N ALA A 613 -9.82 12.43 -29.02
CA ALA A 613 -11.03 12.16 -28.25
C ALA A 613 -12.26 12.84 -28.88
N ASP A 614 -13.38 12.11 -28.98
CA ASP A 614 -14.68 12.57 -29.51
C ASP A 614 -14.57 13.57 -30.68
N PRO A 615 -13.99 13.17 -31.83
CA PRO A 615 -13.85 14.07 -32.97
C PRO A 615 -15.21 14.47 -33.54
N VAL A 616 -15.38 15.75 -33.87
CA VAL A 616 -16.59 16.36 -34.42
C VAL A 616 -16.25 17.21 -35.66
N SER A 617 -16.99 17.02 -36.74
CA SER A 617 -16.81 17.69 -38.03
C SER A 617 -17.80 18.85 -38.22
N PHE A 618 -17.29 20.01 -38.61
CA PHE A 618 -18.03 21.20 -39.05
C PHE A 618 -17.94 21.28 -40.57
N ARG A 619 -18.99 20.82 -41.27
CA ARG A 619 -18.94 20.60 -42.73
C ARG A 619 -18.96 21.87 -43.57
N SER A 620 -19.53 22.95 -43.03
CA SER A 620 -19.66 24.22 -43.74
C SER A 620 -19.28 25.38 -42.84
N ARG A 621 -18.67 26.43 -43.40
CA ARG A 621 -18.27 27.65 -42.67
C ARG A 621 -19.38 28.32 -41.82
N PRO A 622 -20.68 28.27 -42.17
CA PRO A 622 -21.73 28.79 -41.30
C PRO A 622 -22.11 27.87 -40.12
N SER A 623 -21.51 26.68 -40.03
CA SER A 623 -21.86 25.70 -38.98
C SER A 623 -21.21 26.09 -37.67
N TYR A 624 -21.98 26.05 -36.59
CA TYR A 624 -21.47 26.30 -35.25
C TYR A 624 -22.33 25.62 -34.18
N LEU A 625 -21.74 25.53 -32.99
CA LEU A 625 -22.38 25.06 -31.77
C LEU A 625 -22.33 26.18 -30.73
N ALA A 626 -23.40 26.33 -29.96
CA ALA A 626 -23.43 27.19 -28.78
C ALA A 626 -23.49 26.33 -27.53
N LEU A 627 -22.58 26.56 -26.58
CA LEU A 627 -22.45 25.87 -25.30
C LEU A 627 -22.68 26.83 -24.15
N SER A 628 -22.80 26.30 -22.93
CA SER A 628 -22.81 27.11 -21.71
C SER A 628 -21.55 27.96 -21.57
N THR A 629 -21.68 29.13 -20.95
CA THR A 629 -20.58 30.09 -20.71
C THR A 629 -19.33 29.42 -20.15
N LEU A 630 -18.18 29.74 -20.72
CA LEU A 630 -16.88 29.27 -20.24
C LEU A 630 -16.61 29.79 -18.82
N GLN A 631 -16.30 28.87 -17.90
CA GLN A 631 -15.96 29.20 -16.51
C GLN A 631 -14.44 29.47 -16.43
N ALA A 632 -14.00 30.72 -16.60
CA ALA A 632 -12.58 31.08 -16.71
C ALA A 632 -12.17 32.30 -15.86
N TYR A 633 -12.68 32.38 -14.62
CA TYR A 633 -12.59 33.56 -13.76
C TYR A 633 -11.15 33.92 -13.33
N ALA A 634 -10.50 33.10 -12.50
CA ALA A 634 -9.18 33.42 -11.92
C ALA A 634 -8.00 32.86 -12.74
N SER A 635 -8.14 31.62 -13.21
CA SER A 635 -7.23 30.96 -14.14
C SER A 635 -8.04 30.25 -15.22
N MET A 636 -7.37 29.92 -16.33
CA MET A 636 -8.01 29.32 -17.49
C MET A 636 -7.08 28.32 -18.14
N HIS A 637 -7.60 27.15 -18.46
CA HIS A 637 -6.92 26.14 -19.27
C HIS A 637 -7.86 25.62 -20.34
N LEU A 638 -7.57 25.94 -21.60
CA LEU A 638 -8.25 25.40 -22.76
C LEU A 638 -7.31 24.48 -23.51
N PHE A 639 -7.81 23.32 -23.91
CA PHE A 639 -7.11 22.42 -24.80
C PHE A 639 -8.07 21.90 -25.85
N PHE A 640 -7.61 21.82 -27.09
CA PHE A 640 -8.33 21.14 -28.16
C PHE A 640 -7.37 20.77 -29.28
N GLN A 641 -7.83 19.85 -30.12
CA GLN A 641 -7.17 19.48 -31.36
C GLN A 641 -8.02 19.91 -32.53
N PHE A 642 -7.39 20.34 -33.63
CA PHE A 642 -8.12 20.68 -34.85
C PHE A 642 -7.43 20.11 -36.09
N LYS A 643 -8.23 19.87 -37.14
CA LYS A 643 -7.77 19.41 -38.47
C LYS A 643 -8.55 20.13 -39.55
N THR A 644 -7.89 20.88 -40.43
CA THR A 644 -8.56 21.65 -41.50
C THR A 644 -7.70 21.84 -42.74
N THR A 645 -8.33 22.16 -43.85
CA THR A 645 -7.70 22.68 -45.09
C THR A 645 -7.96 24.18 -45.29
N SER A 646 -8.89 24.77 -44.53
CA SER A 646 -9.23 26.20 -44.65
C SER A 646 -8.17 27.06 -43.97
N PRO A 647 -7.64 28.10 -44.64
CA PRO A 647 -6.66 28.99 -44.02
C PRO A 647 -7.28 29.96 -43.01
N ASP A 648 -8.59 30.18 -43.05
CA ASP A 648 -9.27 31.14 -42.19
C ASP A 648 -10.54 30.53 -41.58
N GLY A 649 -10.87 30.92 -40.34
CA GLY A 649 -12.12 30.55 -39.68
C GLY A 649 -12.12 30.78 -38.16
N LEU A 650 -13.26 31.19 -37.63
CA LEU A 650 -13.47 31.37 -36.19
C LEU A 650 -13.67 30.01 -35.49
N LEU A 651 -12.79 29.67 -34.54
CA LEU A 651 -12.82 28.38 -33.82
C LEU A 651 -13.62 28.47 -32.52
N LEU A 652 -13.37 29.50 -31.71
CA LEU A 652 -13.98 29.68 -30.39
C LEU A 652 -14.27 31.17 -30.15
N PHE A 653 -15.44 31.49 -29.60
CA PHE A 653 -15.81 32.84 -29.18
C PHE A 653 -16.70 32.83 -27.94
N ASN A 654 -16.36 33.60 -26.90
CA ASN A 654 -17.26 33.92 -25.80
C ASN A 654 -17.15 35.42 -25.50
N SER A 655 -18.27 36.13 -25.46
CA SER A 655 -18.34 37.51 -24.97
C SER A 655 -18.35 37.56 -23.43
N GLY A 656 -18.14 38.73 -22.86
CA GLY A 656 -18.19 39.00 -21.43
C GLY A 656 -18.96 40.28 -21.08
N ASP A 657 -18.91 40.66 -19.82
CA ASP A 657 -19.45 41.95 -19.37
C ASP A 657 -18.58 43.10 -19.91
N GLY A 658 -19.23 44.16 -20.41
CA GLY A 658 -18.52 45.33 -20.95
C GLY A 658 -17.74 45.01 -22.24
N SER A 659 -16.42 45.10 -22.19
CA SER A 659 -15.51 44.83 -23.32
C SER A 659 -14.85 43.45 -23.25
N ASP A 660 -15.13 42.66 -22.23
CA ASP A 660 -14.46 41.37 -22.04
C ASP A 660 -14.84 40.39 -23.15
N PHE A 661 -13.86 39.66 -23.68
CA PHE A 661 -14.11 38.56 -24.60
C PHE A 661 -12.90 37.65 -24.70
N ILE A 662 -13.14 36.43 -25.20
CA ILE A 662 -12.12 35.48 -25.60
C ILE A 662 -12.43 34.91 -26.98
N VAL A 663 -11.40 34.84 -27.83
CA VAL A 663 -11.46 34.32 -29.20
C VAL A 663 -10.27 33.44 -29.47
N VAL A 664 -10.52 32.32 -30.13
CA VAL A 664 -9.50 31.58 -30.88
C VAL A 664 -9.93 31.50 -32.32
N GLU A 665 -9.05 31.89 -33.24
CA GLU A 665 -9.33 31.89 -34.68
C GLU A 665 -8.12 31.43 -35.48
N LEU A 666 -8.38 30.95 -36.70
CA LEU A 666 -7.37 30.65 -37.69
C LEU A 666 -7.32 31.78 -38.70
N VAL A 667 -6.12 32.33 -38.96
CA VAL A 667 -5.91 33.45 -39.88
C VAL A 667 -4.69 33.16 -40.76
N LYS A 668 -4.90 33.07 -42.07
CA LYS A 668 -3.86 32.68 -43.06
C LYS A 668 -3.11 31.39 -42.66
N GLY A 669 -3.82 30.47 -42.02
CA GLY A 669 -3.32 29.20 -41.52
C GLY A 669 -2.60 29.25 -40.17
N TYR A 670 -2.56 30.39 -39.48
CA TYR A 670 -1.93 30.51 -38.15
C TYR A 670 -2.99 30.72 -37.07
N ILE A 671 -2.82 30.06 -35.92
CA ILE A 671 -3.72 30.25 -34.77
C ILE A 671 -3.47 31.61 -34.14
N HIS A 672 -4.54 32.37 -33.96
CA HIS A 672 -4.57 33.61 -33.20
C HIS A 672 -5.44 33.42 -31.95
N TYR A 673 -4.92 33.85 -30.82
CA TYR A 673 -5.64 33.96 -29.57
C TYR A 673 -5.84 35.45 -29.27
N VAL A 674 -7.09 35.90 -29.27
CA VAL A 674 -7.46 37.29 -29.05
C VAL A 674 -8.33 37.38 -27.82
N PHE A 675 -8.02 38.31 -26.92
CA PHE A 675 -8.74 38.45 -25.67
C PHE A 675 -8.76 39.91 -25.20
N ASP A 676 -9.77 40.24 -24.41
CA ASP A 676 -9.84 41.51 -23.67
C ASP A 676 -10.31 41.19 -22.25
N LEU A 677 -9.58 41.74 -21.27
CA LEU A 677 -9.83 41.63 -19.82
C LEU A 677 -10.24 43.00 -19.24
N GLY A 678 -10.76 43.91 -20.06
CA GLY A 678 -11.12 45.27 -19.65
C GLY A 678 -9.99 46.31 -19.78
N ASN A 679 -8.83 45.92 -20.31
CA ASN A 679 -7.70 46.84 -20.60
C ASN A 679 -7.47 47.05 -22.10
N GLY A 680 -8.39 46.56 -22.93
CA GLY A 680 -8.31 46.62 -24.38
C GLY A 680 -7.86 45.29 -25.00
N PRO A 681 -8.20 45.08 -26.28
CA PRO A 681 -7.99 43.80 -26.94
C PRO A 681 -6.51 43.54 -27.20
N SER A 682 -6.04 42.35 -26.81
CA SER A 682 -4.70 41.83 -27.01
C SER A 682 -4.70 40.64 -27.97
N LEU A 683 -3.66 40.51 -28.80
CA LEU A 683 -3.50 39.43 -29.78
C LEU A 683 -2.19 38.69 -29.53
N MET A 684 -2.29 37.38 -29.35
CA MET A 684 -1.18 36.43 -29.38
C MET A 684 -1.25 35.59 -30.66
N LYS A 685 -0.12 35.49 -31.37
CA LYS A 685 0.01 34.62 -32.54
C LYS A 685 0.71 33.33 -32.16
N GLY A 686 0.14 32.20 -32.58
CA GLY A 686 0.73 30.88 -32.39
C GLY A 686 2.06 30.76 -33.12
N ASN A 687 3.04 30.15 -32.47
CA ASN A 687 4.36 29.92 -33.05
C ASN A 687 4.36 28.62 -33.86
N SER A 688 4.31 28.73 -35.18
CA SER A 688 4.44 27.60 -36.12
C SER A 688 5.21 28.06 -37.35
N ASP A 689 6.05 27.20 -37.93
CA ASP A 689 6.84 27.54 -39.13
C ASP A 689 6.01 27.48 -40.41
N LYS A 690 4.93 26.69 -40.40
CA LYS A 690 4.08 26.42 -41.55
C LYS A 690 2.62 26.72 -41.20
N PRO A 691 1.81 27.09 -42.20
CA PRO A 691 0.36 27.14 -42.05
C PRO A 691 -0.20 25.78 -41.57
N LEU A 692 -1.10 25.81 -40.59
CA LEU A 692 -1.71 24.67 -39.89
C LEU A 692 -2.98 24.14 -40.59
N ASN A 693 -3.25 24.62 -41.80
CA ASN A 693 -4.34 24.15 -42.65
C ASN A 693 -3.85 23.06 -43.64
N ASP A 694 -3.02 22.15 -43.14
CA ASP A 694 -2.34 21.08 -43.88
C ASP A 694 -3.09 19.72 -43.81
N ASN A 695 -4.32 19.74 -43.29
CA ASN A 695 -5.15 18.56 -43.03
C ASN A 695 -4.54 17.55 -42.05
N GLN A 696 -3.61 17.99 -41.18
CA GLN A 696 -3.12 17.21 -40.04
C GLN A 696 -3.77 17.68 -38.74
N TRP A 697 -3.78 16.79 -37.75
CA TRP A 697 -4.22 17.13 -36.40
C TRP A 697 -3.13 17.97 -35.71
N HIS A 698 -3.50 19.16 -35.25
CA HIS A 698 -2.65 20.04 -34.45
C HIS A 698 -3.22 20.19 -33.04
N ASN A 699 -2.33 20.28 -32.04
CA ASN A 699 -2.70 20.50 -30.65
C ASN A 699 -2.65 22.01 -30.33
N VAL A 700 -3.68 22.53 -29.66
CA VAL A 700 -3.74 23.92 -29.21
C VAL A 700 -4.00 23.96 -27.72
N VAL A 701 -3.09 24.58 -26.97
CA VAL A 701 -3.26 24.89 -25.55
C VAL A 701 -3.32 26.41 -25.40
N VAL A 702 -4.36 26.90 -24.74
CA VAL A 702 -4.48 28.31 -24.32
C VAL A 702 -4.65 28.32 -22.82
N SER A 703 -3.73 28.94 -22.09
CA SER A 703 -3.88 29.06 -20.63
C SER A 703 -3.55 30.44 -20.10
N ARG A 704 -4.11 30.77 -18.94
CA ARG A 704 -3.79 31.94 -18.12
C ARG A 704 -3.65 31.49 -16.68
N ASP A 705 -2.50 31.75 -16.08
CA ASP A 705 -2.25 31.45 -14.68
C ASP A 705 -2.68 32.59 -13.74
N ASP A 706 -2.62 32.35 -12.43
CA ASP A 706 -3.00 33.33 -11.40
C ASP A 706 -2.07 34.57 -11.37
N SER A 707 -0.93 34.50 -12.07
CA SER A 707 -0.02 35.64 -12.28
C SER A 707 -0.30 36.41 -13.56
N ASN A 708 -1.42 36.14 -14.24
CA ASN A 708 -1.81 36.76 -15.50
C ASN A 708 -0.79 36.56 -16.63
N VAL A 709 -0.08 35.43 -16.62
CA VAL A 709 0.74 34.99 -17.74
C VAL A 709 -0.11 34.14 -18.65
N HIS A 710 -0.35 34.66 -19.85
CA HIS A 710 -1.00 33.93 -20.92
C HIS A 710 0.02 33.04 -21.65
N THR A 711 -0.38 31.82 -21.97
CA THR A 711 0.41 30.84 -22.70
C THR A 711 -0.40 30.31 -23.88
N LEU A 712 0.18 30.36 -25.07
CA LEU A 712 -0.34 29.75 -26.29
C LEU A 712 0.68 28.70 -26.78
N LYS A 713 0.33 27.42 -26.70
CA LYS A 713 1.15 26.30 -27.20
C LYS A 713 0.49 25.70 -28.42
N ILE A 714 1.21 25.69 -29.54
CA ILE A 714 0.82 25.00 -30.77
C ILE A 714 1.76 23.83 -30.96
N ASP A 715 1.22 22.62 -30.95
CA ASP A 715 1.98 21.37 -30.94
C ASP A 715 3.05 21.35 -29.83
N SER A 716 4.32 21.53 -30.17
CA SER A 716 5.45 21.57 -29.23
C SER A 716 5.96 22.98 -28.91
N ARG A 717 5.43 24.02 -29.58
CA ARG A 717 5.97 25.39 -29.51
C ARG A 717 5.09 26.29 -28.66
N THR A 718 5.72 26.98 -27.72
CA THR A 718 5.03 27.82 -26.73
C THR A 718 5.36 29.29 -26.92
N VAL A 719 4.35 30.14 -26.77
CA VAL A 719 4.46 31.61 -26.69
C VAL A 719 3.82 32.06 -25.40
N THR A 720 4.50 32.93 -24.65
CA THR A 720 3.97 33.51 -23.41
C THR A 720 3.85 35.02 -23.51
N GLN A 721 2.81 35.59 -22.93
CA GLN A 721 2.62 37.03 -22.83
C GLN A 721 2.08 37.39 -21.44
N HIS A 722 2.70 38.38 -20.79
CA HIS A 722 2.20 38.93 -19.53
C HIS A 722 1.20 40.06 -19.82
N SER A 723 0.03 40.03 -19.19
CA SER A 723 -0.97 41.11 -19.31
C SER A 723 -0.97 41.98 -18.05
N ASN A 724 -0.85 43.30 -18.22
CA ASN A 724 -0.97 44.26 -17.12
C ASN A 724 -2.43 44.74 -17.01
N GLY A 725 -3.13 44.37 -15.93
CA GLY A 725 -4.49 44.81 -15.63
C GLY A 725 -5.45 43.65 -15.29
N ALA A 726 -6.70 44.01 -14.90
CA ALA A 726 -7.81 43.19 -14.35
C ALA A 726 -7.52 41.71 -13.98
N ARG A 727 -7.79 41.36 -12.72
CA ARG A 727 -7.49 40.00 -12.21
C ARG A 727 -8.34 38.89 -12.81
N ASN A 728 -9.52 39.19 -13.36
CA ASN A 728 -10.51 38.18 -13.74
C ASN A 728 -11.05 38.41 -15.15
N LEU A 729 -11.41 37.33 -15.83
CA LEU A 729 -12.10 37.34 -17.12
C LEU A 729 -13.60 37.06 -16.86
N ASP A 730 -14.44 38.08 -16.99
CA ASP A 730 -15.86 38.01 -16.64
C ASP A 730 -16.73 37.69 -17.86
N LEU A 731 -16.74 36.41 -18.27
CA LEU A 731 -17.50 35.95 -19.42
C LEU A 731 -19.02 35.86 -19.14
N LYS A 732 -19.82 36.13 -20.17
CA LYS A 732 -21.29 36.10 -20.18
C LYS A 732 -21.82 35.58 -21.50
N GLY A 733 -23.04 35.06 -21.47
CA GLY A 733 -23.68 34.50 -22.66
C GLY A 733 -23.02 33.20 -23.12
N GLU A 734 -23.39 32.77 -24.32
CA GLU A 734 -23.03 31.44 -24.82
C GLU A 734 -21.58 31.37 -25.32
N LEU A 735 -20.97 30.20 -25.15
CA LEU A 735 -19.70 29.87 -25.77
C LEU A 735 -19.94 29.31 -27.17
N TYR A 736 -19.49 30.02 -28.19
CA TYR A 736 -19.61 29.61 -29.57
C TYR A 736 -18.38 28.82 -30.03
N VAL A 737 -18.62 27.67 -30.65
CA VAL A 737 -17.59 26.76 -31.19
C VAL A 737 -17.84 26.52 -32.67
N GLY A 738 -16.82 26.69 -33.50
CA GLY A 738 -16.87 26.50 -34.95
C GLY A 738 -17.37 27.72 -35.74
N GLY A 739 -17.94 28.74 -35.09
CA GLY A 739 -18.41 29.95 -35.75
C GLY A 739 -19.46 30.68 -34.92
N VAL A 740 -20.02 31.76 -35.46
CA VAL A 740 -21.10 32.54 -34.85
C VAL A 740 -22.23 32.77 -35.87
N GLY A 741 -23.38 33.25 -35.41
CA GLY A 741 -24.48 33.66 -36.29
C GLY A 741 -24.04 34.75 -37.29
N LYS A 742 -24.56 34.69 -38.51
CA LYS A 742 -24.13 35.56 -39.65
C LYS A 742 -24.15 37.06 -39.34
N SER A 743 -25.13 37.53 -38.55
CA SER A 743 -25.23 38.93 -38.14
C SER A 743 -24.15 39.34 -37.12
N MET A 744 -23.66 38.40 -36.31
CA MET A 744 -22.68 38.66 -35.25
C MET A 744 -21.28 38.96 -35.79
N TYR A 745 -20.90 38.45 -36.97
CA TYR A 745 -19.61 38.78 -37.59
C TYR A 745 -19.42 40.28 -37.82
N ASN A 746 -20.51 41.03 -38.03
CA ASN A 746 -20.46 42.48 -38.22
C ASN A 746 -20.22 43.25 -36.91
N SER A 747 -20.49 42.63 -35.76
CA SER A 747 -20.35 43.22 -34.43
C SER A 747 -19.16 42.68 -33.64
N LEU A 748 -18.34 41.79 -34.24
CA LEU A 748 -17.13 41.30 -33.59
C LEU A 748 -16.11 42.43 -33.37
N PRO A 749 -15.35 42.40 -32.27
CA PRO A 749 -14.22 43.31 -32.04
C PRO A 749 -13.29 43.44 -33.25
N LYS A 750 -12.86 44.68 -33.55
CA LYS A 750 -12.09 45.01 -34.77
C LYS A 750 -10.78 44.21 -34.95
N LEU A 751 -10.19 43.73 -33.85
CA LEU A 751 -8.94 42.96 -33.85
C LEU A 751 -9.13 41.52 -34.35
N ILE A 752 -10.37 41.02 -34.35
CA ILE A 752 -10.72 39.68 -34.84
C ILE A 752 -10.79 39.71 -36.37
N ALA A 753 -10.02 38.85 -37.03
CA ALA A 753 -9.90 38.83 -38.48
C ALA A 753 -11.01 38.02 -39.17
N SER A 754 -11.55 37.01 -38.50
CA SER A 754 -12.52 36.07 -39.06
C SER A 754 -13.82 36.77 -39.48
N ARG A 755 -14.32 36.42 -40.68
CA ARG A 755 -15.63 36.85 -41.22
C ARG A 755 -16.54 35.69 -41.56
N ASP A 756 -16.03 34.48 -41.41
CA ASP A 756 -16.70 33.19 -41.61
C ASP A 756 -16.34 32.27 -40.43
N GLY A 757 -17.09 31.18 -40.25
CA GLY A 757 -16.79 30.16 -39.26
C GLY A 757 -15.76 29.15 -39.75
N TYR A 758 -15.26 28.37 -38.80
CA TYR A 758 -14.36 27.26 -39.03
C TYR A 758 -15.04 26.13 -39.82
N GLN A 759 -14.28 25.52 -40.73
CA GLN A 759 -14.66 24.32 -41.45
C GLN A 759 -13.53 23.30 -41.28
N GLY A 760 -13.85 22.11 -40.78
CA GLY A 760 -12.87 21.11 -40.41
C GLY A 760 -13.34 20.28 -39.22
N CYS A 761 -12.40 19.66 -38.50
CA CYS A 761 -12.71 18.85 -37.32
C CYS A 761 -12.13 19.44 -36.05
N LEU A 762 -12.87 19.32 -34.95
CA LEU A 762 -12.40 19.54 -33.59
C LEU A 762 -12.42 18.23 -32.81
N ALA A 763 -11.47 18.03 -31.91
CA ALA A 763 -11.40 16.88 -31.03
C ALA A 763 -10.77 17.28 -29.69
N SER A 764 -10.92 16.43 -28.69
CA SER A 764 -10.27 16.54 -27.38
C SER A 764 -10.51 17.90 -26.71
N VAL A 765 -11.71 18.46 -26.87
CA VAL A 765 -12.06 19.79 -26.36
C VAL A 765 -12.19 19.75 -24.83
N ASP A 766 -11.30 20.46 -24.15
CA ASP A 766 -11.28 20.71 -22.71
C ASP A 766 -11.49 22.20 -22.45
N LEU A 767 -12.59 22.51 -21.76
CA LEU A 767 -13.00 23.85 -21.39
C LEU A 767 -12.83 24.05 -19.89
N ASN A 768 -11.59 24.34 -19.47
CA ASN A 768 -11.20 24.57 -18.08
C ASN A 768 -11.59 23.41 -17.14
N GLY A 769 -11.30 22.18 -17.56
CA GLY A 769 -11.58 20.95 -16.83
C GLY A 769 -12.88 20.26 -17.25
N ARG A 770 -13.78 20.93 -17.97
CA ARG A 770 -15.00 20.31 -18.51
C ARG A 770 -14.73 19.71 -19.89
N LEU A 771 -15.09 18.44 -20.07
CA LEU A 771 -15.14 17.75 -21.37
C LEU A 771 -16.57 17.73 -21.91
N PRO A 772 -17.02 18.76 -22.66
CA PRO A 772 -18.34 18.73 -23.27
C PRO A 772 -18.41 17.69 -24.39
N ASP A 773 -19.52 16.95 -24.45
CA ASP A 773 -19.91 16.33 -25.72
C ASP A 773 -20.42 17.45 -26.62
N LEU A 774 -19.62 17.87 -27.59
CA LEU A 774 -19.91 19.07 -28.39
C LEU A 774 -21.30 19.03 -29.04
N ILE A 775 -21.83 17.86 -29.36
CA ILE A 775 -23.14 17.73 -30.01
C ILE A 775 -24.26 17.58 -28.98
N ALA A 776 -24.07 16.77 -27.94
CA ALA A 776 -25.12 16.49 -26.96
C ALA A 776 -25.30 17.64 -25.95
N ASP A 777 -24.22 18.32 -25.57
CA ASP A 777 -24.24 19.45 -24.62
C ASP A 777 -24.55 20.80 -25.30
N ALA A 778 -24.69 20.83 -26.63
CA ALA A 778 -24.99 22.04 -27.37
C ALA A 778 -26.38 22.59 -27.01
N LEU A 779 -26.42 23.85 -26.57
CA LEU A 779 -27.65 24.64 -26.42
C LEU A 779 -28.29 24.86 -27.80
N HIS A 780 -27.45 25.16 -28.79
CA HIS A 780 -27.87 25.37 -30.17
C HIS A 780 -26.89 24.70 -31.15
N LYS A 781 -27.43 23.99 -32.13
CA LYS A 781 -26.71 23.42 -33.26
C LYS A 781 -27.17 24.05 -34.56
N VAL A 782 -26.28 24.75 -35.24
CA VAL A 782 -26.56 25.44 -36.51
C VAL A 782 -25.66 24.88 -37.60
N GLY A 783 -26.25 24.58 -38.76
CA GLY A 783 -25.53 24.01 -39.90
C GLY A 783 -25.31 22.49 -39.80
N GLN A 784 -24.31 22.00 -40.53
CA GLN A 784 -23.97 20.59 -40.67
C GLN A 784 -22.80 20.24 -39.75
N VAL A 785 -23.13 19.83 -38.52
CA VAL A 785 -22.17 19.33 -37.52
C VAL A 785 -22.41 17.85 -37.26
N GLU A 786 -21.40 17.01 -37.42
CA GLU A 786 -21.50 15.55 -37.37
C GLU A 786 -20.39 14.92 -36.52
N ARG A 787 -20.63 13.75 -35.92
CA ARG A 787 -19.61 13.00 -35.20
C ARG A 787 -18.62 12.36 -36.17
N GLY A 788 -17.39 12.20 -35.71
CA GLY A 788 -16.29 11.65 -36.49
C GLY A 788 -15.51 12.72 -37.24
N CYS A 789 -14.32 12.35 -37.69
CA CYS A 789 -13.47 13.16 -38.56
C CYS A 789 -12.85 12.32 -39.69
N ASP A 790 -13.42 11.12 -39.90
CA ASP A 790 -13.09 10.27 -41.03
C ASP A 790 -13.90 10.75 -42.23
N ALA A 791 -13.21 11.10 -43.30
CA ALA A 791 -13.82 11.07 -44.60
C ALA A 791 -14.17 9.59 -44.85
N GLY A 792 -15.42 9.26 -45.13
CA GLY A 792 -15.88 7.86 -45.23
C GLY A 792 -15.03 7.00 -46.18
N PRO A 793 -15.13 5.67 -46.17
CA PRO A 793 -14.35 4.81 -47.07
C PRO A 793 -14.52 5.22 -48.55
N GLY A 794 -13.41 5.41 -49.27
CA GLY A 794 -13.38 5.85 -50.69
C GLY A 794 -13.07 7.33 -50.92
N THR A 795 -12.50 8.03 -49.92
CA THR A 795 -12.32 9.49 -49.92
C THR A 795 -10.86 9.96 -49.89
N THR A 796 -9.89 9.05 -49.76
CA THR A 796 -8.47 9.36 -49.84
C THR A 796 -7.91 9.02 -51.22
N CYS A 797 -6.94 9.81 -51.69
CA CYS A 797 -6.23 9.51 -52.92
C CYS A 797 -5.40 8.23 -52.77
N THR A 798 -5.72 7.24 -53.59
CA THR A 798 -4.97 6.00 -53.82
C THR A 798 -4.51 5.97 -55.27
N GLU A 799 -3.59 5.07 -55.63
CA GLU A 799 -3.11 4.95 -57.02
C GLU A 799 -4.26 4.69 -58.02
N ASP A 800 -5.33 4.01 -57.58
CA ASP A 800 -6.49 3.68 -58.39
C ASP A 800 -7.66 4.67 -58.25
N SER A 801 -7.51 5.74 -57.46
CA SER A 801 -8.59 6.72 -57.22
C SER A 801 -9.02 7.43 -58.50
N CYS A 802 -8.10 7.69 -59.42
CA CYS A 802 -8.38 8.38 -60.69
C CYS A 802 -7.98 7.50 -61.88
N SER A 803 -8.90 7.30 -62.82
CA SER A 803 -8.64 6.50 -64.02
C SER A 803 -7.83 7.27 -65.06
N ASN A 804 -7.22 6.56 -66.02
CA ASN A 804 -6.56 7.12 -67.21
C ASN A 804 -5.50 8.20 -66.90
N GLN A 805 -4.72 7.99 -65.84
CA GLN A 805 -3.66 8.92 -65.40
C GLN A 805 -4.20 10.32 -64.99
N GLY A 806 -5.48 10.42 -64.63
CA GLY A 806 -6.01 11.62 -64.00
C GLY A 806 -5.30 11.90 -62.67
N VAL A 807 -5.04 13.17 -62.38
CA VAL A 807 -4.33 13.54 -61.14
C VAL A 807 -5.33 13.54 -59.99
N CYS A 808 -5.09 12.70 -58.99
CA CYS A 808 -5.91 12.68 -57.79
C CYS A 808 -5.59 13.88 -56.90
N LEU A 809 -6.61 14.69 -56.63
CA LEU A 809 -6.54 15.87 -55.76
C LEU A 809 -7.33 15.58 -54.49
N GLN A 810 -6.62 15.51 -53.36
CA GLN A 810 -7.24 15.29 -52.05
C GLN A 810 -8.12 16.50 -51.68
N GLN A 811 -9.38 16.23 -51.34
CA GLN A 811 -10.36 17.20 -50.83
C GLN A 811 -10.74 16.84 -49.38
N TRP A 812 -11.58 17.69 -48.76
CA TRP A 812 -11.99 17.51 -47.37
C TRP A 812 -13.08 16.43 -47.17
N GLU A 813 -13.99 16.23 -48.13
CA GLU A 813 -15.02 15.15 -48.10
C GLU A 813 -14.62 13.90 -48.89
N GLY A 814 -13.44 13.89 -49.50
CA GLY A 814 -13.20 13.04 -50.67
C GLY A 814 -11.91 13.32 -51.38
N PHE A 815 -11.77 12.74 -52.57
CA PHE A 815 -10.81 13.19 -53.55
C PHE A 815 -11.58 13.61 -54.82
N THR A 816 -10.96 14.43 -55.64
CA THR A 816 -11.42 14.74 -56.99
C THR A 816 -10.33 14.36 -57.98
N CYS A 817 -10.70 14.09 -59.23
CA CYS A 817 -9.73 13.81 -60.28
C CYS A 817 -9.65 14.98 -61.24
N ASP A 818 -8.45 15.53 -61.40
CA ASP A 818 -8.16 16.47 -62.46
C ASP A 818 -7.89 15.70 -63.76
N CYS A 819 -8.86 15.79 -64.66
CA CYS A 819 -8.85 15.12 -65.96
C CYS A 819 -8.34 16.02 -67.09
N THR A 820 -7.92 17.26 -66.81
CA THR A 820 -7.60 18.27 -67.84
C THR A 820 -6.46 17.86 -68.78
N MET A 821 -5.52 17.06 -68.28
CA MET A 821 -4.40 16.49 -69.05
C MET A 821 -4.70 15.08 -69.60
N THR A 822 -5.94 14.62 -69.48
CA THR A 822 -6.40 13.34 -70.02
C THR A 822 -7.38 13.58 -71.19
N THR A 823 -7.59 12.58 -72.05
CA THR A 823 -8.65 12.60 -73.09
C THR A 823 -10.04 12.28 -72.53
N TYR A 824 -10.14 12.13 -71.22
CA TYR A 824 -11.34 11.75 -70.49
C TYR A 824 -11.83 12.93 -69.63
N GLY A 825 -13.10 12.87 -69.24
CA GLY A 825 -13.75 13.78 -68.31
C GLY A 825 -14.59 13.00 -67.31
N GLY A 826 -15.43 13.72 -66.58
CA GLY A 826 -16.21 13.16 -65.47
C GLY A 826 -15.42 13.08 -64.16
N PRO A 827 -16.08 12.71 -63.06
CA PRO A 827 -15.55 12.87 -61.71
C PRO A 827 -14.32 11.99 -61.37
N LEU A 828 -14.11 10.88 -62.11
CA LEU A 828 -12.96 9.97 -61.92
C LEU A 828 -12.14 9.76 -63.21
N CYS A 829 -12.27 10.64 -64.20
CA CYS A 829 -11.56 10.59 -65.48
C CYS A 829 -11.79 9.31 -66.30
N TYR A 830 -12.99 8.75 -66.27
CA TYR A 830 -13.36 7.56 -67.05
C TYR A 830 -14.34 7.82 -68.20
N LEU A 831 -14.96 9.01 -68.28
CA LEU A 831 -15.90 9.34 -69.37
C LEU A 831 -15.13 9.88 -70.56
N PHE A 832 -15.32 9.35 -71.77
CA PHE A 832 -14.72 9.95 -72.96
C PHE A 832 -15.24 11.39 -73.18
N ALA A 833 -14.35 12.38 -73.24
CA ALA A 833 -14.75 13.73 -73.60
C ALA A 833 -15.15 13.73 -75.09
N LYS A 834 -16.44 13.99 -75.39
CA LYS A 834 -16.89 14.17 -76.77
C LYS A 834 -16.16 15.36 -77.38
N LEU A 835 -15.31 15.10 -78.38
CA LEU A 835 -14.77 16.13 -79.27
C LEU A 835 -15.93 16.97 -79.83
N GLY A 836 -15.91 18.27 -79.54
CA GLY A 836 -16.83 19.23 -80.13
C GLY A 836 -16.58 19.34 -81.63
N ILE A 837 -17.50 18.82 -82.44
CA ILE A 837 -17.64 19.19 -83.85
C ILE A 837 -18.73 20.27 -83.92
N MET A 838 -18.32 21.45 -84.40
CA MET A 838 -19.21 22.52 -84.85
C MET A 838 -20.27 21.99 -85.83
N GLY A 839 -21.55 22.17 -85.52
CA GLY A 839 -22.65 21.84 -86.43
C GLY A 839 -23.99 22.34 -85.89
N ARG A 840 -24.56 23.33 -86.58
CA ARG A 840 -25.78 24.07 -86.25
C ARG A 840 -27.02 23.16 -86.11
N GLY A 841 -27.93 23.46 -85.16
CA GLY A 841 -29.26 22.84 -85.12
C GLY A 841 -30.08 23.12 -83.86
N ALA A 842 -30.98 24.09 -84.00
CA ALA A 842 -31.97 24.65 -83.07
C ALA A 842 -32.71 23.74 -82.03
N TRP A 843 -32.90 24.32 -80.83
CA TRP A 843 -34.12 24.42 -80.00
C TRP A 843 -34.93 23.18 -79.56
N ARG A 844 -34.81 22.86 -78.24
CA ARG A 844 -35.82 22.67 -77.15
C ARG A 844 -37.31 22.34 -77.49
N PRO A 845 -38.13 21.91 -76.49
CA PRO A 845 -38.02 20.85 -75.48
C PRO A 845 -39.33 19.99 -75.43
N VAL A 846 -39.51 19.06 -74.48
CA VAL A 846 -40.74 18.87 -73.66
C VAL A 846 -40.67 17.58 -72.83
N ARG A 847 -41.03 17.74 -71.55
CA ARG A 847 -41.28 16.73 -70.53
C ARG A 847 -42.55 15.91 -70.82
N ARG A 848 -42.58 14.61 -70.46
CA ARG A 848 -43.41 14.02 -69.38
C ARG A 848 -43.63 12.50 -69.55
N HIS A 849 -43.33 11.81 -68.46
CA HIS A 849 -44.00 10.63 -67.86
C HIS A 849 -44.73 9.59 -68.71
N ARG A 850 -44.35 8.32 -68.49
CA ARG A 850 -45.21 7.33 -67.83
C ARG A 850 -44.38 6.14 -67.32
N ALA A 851 -44.29 5.99 -66.00
CA ALA A 851 -43.94 4.73 -65.34
C ALA A 851 -45.24 4.01 -65.00
N ASN A 852 -45.32 2.72 -65.36
CA ASN A 852 -46.44 1.86 -65.05
C ASN A 852 -46.19 1.11 -63.73
N LYS A 853 -47.29 0.92 -63.00
CA LYS A 853 -47.49 0.24 -61.71
C LYS A 853 -46.80 -1.12 -61.59
N THR A 854 -46.37 -1.49 -60.38
CA THR A 854 -46.98 -2.47 -59.42
C THR A 854 -45.91 -2.95 -58.43
N ALA A 855 -46.15 -3.44 -57.21
CA ALA A 855 -47.19 -3.36 -56.18
C ALA A 855 -46.74 -4.34 -55.06
N ARG A 856 -47.21 -4.10 -53.83
CA ARG A 856 -47.32 -5.03 -52.66
C ARG A 856 -46.05 -5.29 -51.85
N LEU A 857 -46.07 -5.48 -50.52
CA LEU A 857 -47.04 -5.37 -49.42
C LEU A 857 -46.24 -5.70 -48.14
N ARG A 858 -46.51 -5.05 -47.00
CA ARG A 858 -46.95 -5.74 -45.76
C ARG A 858 -47.31 -4.73 -44.64
N LYS A 859 -48.51 -5.01 -44.13
CA LYS A 859 -49.30 -4.55 -42.96
C LYS A 859 -48.83 -3.38 -42.12
#